data_AF-A0A3B3XM05-F1
#
_entry.id   AF-A0A3B3XM05-F1
#
_cell.length_a   1.000
_cell.length_b   1.000
_cell.length_c   1.000
_cell.angle_alpha   90.00
_cell.angle_beta   90.00
_cell.angle_gamma   90.00
#
_symmetry.space_group_name_H-M   'P 1'
#
loop_
_entity.id
_entity.type
_entity.pdbx_description
1 polymer ?
#
loop_
_entity_poly.entity_id
_entity_poly.type
_entity_poly.pdbx_seq_one_letter_code
_entity_poly.pdbx_strand_id
1 'polypeptide(L)'
;MAGSDFNQFNNSDLDKILYEIGWDYTFALPELNDANRALLEEVSVCPLRGVLESQVVLSYCLFDCIQTLLKANEKELEVTKHLKTLAEREQDRYSQLTAQANKEIKSSYEKMDRIENSQLKATQTLEELRLQMDLDQQTMENLLVEAAKKDDDLMVIMKYTQMDEHKIKSLFLNIEKKTLEVKEKRKALDKELTETRSAQSIFVFMYEKDSLSQSNSFLPSLLQMLEAQQHDLMEELFRQKQNFQSAKTKEKNLIALTSKNKFTITNLLSQLTKMENTLIRQQMISNNQEAKILMLQRKVAQLSGAIRTDESEMLEVKVNELTANLEDKKETAKILKNALSECEVLNNNLLKTEVKRIRDIIYKDADSMTSWEMRKLELEKAMKEREEEIHVYSEMLRHQLKITEQDRQKLSMELNEELSKVEMVKNRFEIMESSLAGSEGEKSQIYYITKASLDKEELRRKSEEMKAQIHRMELETEALKNTIQLFSGRCSDYSTSLSKVKKFSEEYQEKVQLEEELKSAENTLKFKKQQILDRLILYTFIKLTREIRSAQSTSSETLEEQDIKLRELKQFNKSINNMLNKAMQEDPDLRPILEECFQKVLTLFSMIQESSIIKFYCSSLLFLSGQSAASTSSLHTQQPGYAAYPSITSPTSPSSPSSSDSNSCKKTKKP
;
A
#
# COMPACT_ATOMS: atom_id res chain seq x y z
N MET A 1 -73.52 -26.58 10.38
CA MET A 1 -74.41 -27.29 11.33
C MET A 1 -75.61 -26.39 11.59
N ALA A 2 -76.83 -26.91 11.46
CA ALA A 2 -78.06 -26.19 11.79
C ALA A 2 -79.04 -27.20 12.38
N GLY A 3 -79.54 -26.92 13.58
CA GLY A 3 -80.34 -27.84 14.39
C GLY A 3 -80.13 -27.55 15.87
N SER A 4 -81.20 -27.69 16.66
CA SER A 4 -81.26 -27.50 18.12
C SER A 4 -80.57 -26.25 18.69
N ASP A 5 -81.30 -25.12 18.73
CA ASP A 5 -81.22 -24.14 19.83
C ASP A 5 -82.47 -23.23 19.84
N PHE A 6 -83.65 -23.85 19.91
CA PHE A 6 -84.95 -23.19 20.07
C PHE A 6 -85.83 -24.03 21.03
N ASN A 7 -85.36 -24.21 22.27
CA ASN A 7 -86.09 -24.92 23.33
C ASN A 7 -85.61 -24.55 24.76
N GLN A 8 -85.30 -23.28 25.01
CA GLN A 8 -84.96 -22.76 26.35
C GLN A 8 -85.67 -21.43 26.68
N PHE A 9 -87.01 -21.41 26.58
CA PHE A 9 -87.85 -20.35 27.16
C PHE A 9 -89.15 -20.88 27.80
N ASN A 10 -89.06 -22.02 28.51
CA ASN A 10 -90.11 -22.44 29.46
C ASN A 10 -90.05 -21.54 30.70
N ASN A 11 -90.52 -20.30 30.55
CA ASN A 11 -90.50 -19.28 31.58
C ASN A 11 -91.68 -19.50 32.54
N SER A 12 -91.45 -20.31 33.59
CA SER A 12 -92.49 -20.85 34.50
C SER A 12 -93.42 -19.78 35.13
N ASP A 13 -92.97 -18.54 35.27
CA ASP A 13 -93.80 -17.45 35.78
C ASP A 13 -94.80 -16.91 34.73
N LEU A 14 -94.52 -17.08 33.43
CA LEU A 14 -95.40 -16.65 32.34
C LEU A 14 -96.65 -17.55 32.23
N ASP A 15 -96.49 -18.88 32.29
CA ASP A 15 -97.62 -19.83 32.30
C ASP A 15 -98.53 -19.58 33.52
N LYS A 16 -97.94 -19.21 34.67
CA LYS A 16 -98.68 -18.83 35.88
C LYS A 16 -99.56 -17.59 35.65
N ILE A 17 -98.98 -16.54 35.08
CA ILE A 17 -99.69 -15.28 34.77
C ILE A 17 -100.82 -15.54 33.75
N LEU A 18 -100.57 -16.34 32.71
CA LEU A 18 -101.58 -16.67 31.70
C LEU A 18 -102.77 -17.44 32.30
N TYR A 19 -102.51 -18.37 33.23
CA TYR A 19 -103.57 -19.10 33.93
C TYR A 19 -104.41 -18.20 34.85
N GLU A 20 -103.80 -17.24 35.57
CA GLU A 20 -104.52 -16.29 36.43
C GLU A 20 -105.40 -15.29 35.65
N ILE A 21 -105.09 -15.03 34.38
CA ILE A 21 -105.90 -14.18 33.48
C ILE A 21 -107.09 -14.94 32.86
N GLY A 22 -107.19 -16.26 33.08
CA GLY A 22 -108.25 -17.11 32.55
C GLY A 22 -108.08 -17.45 31.06
N TRP A 23 -106.83 -17.46 30.58
CA TRP A 23 -106.50 -17.83 29.19
C TRP A 23 -106.47 -19.37 29.06
N ASP A 24 -107.49 -19.94 28.41
CA ASP A 24 -107.50 -21.36 28.05
C ASP A 24 -106.75 -21.58 26.72
N TYR A 25 -105.98 -22.66 26.65
CA TYR A 25 -105.18 -23.07 25.48
C TYR A 25 -106.03 -23.45 24.26
N THR A 26 -107.36 -23.43 24.37
CA THR A 26 -108.31 -23.61 23.27
C THR A 26 -108.58 -22.34 22.46
N PHE A 27 -108.19 -21.15 22.95
CA PHE A 27 -108.23 -19.93 22.15
C PHE A 27 -107.09 -19.92 21.12
N ALA A 28 -107.44 -20.18 19.87
CA ALA A 28 -106.50 -20.12 18.76
C ALA A 28 -105.84 -18.73 18.66
N LEU A 29 -104.51 -18.71 18.60
CA LEU A 29 -103.75 -17.52 18.20
C LEU A 29 -104.31 -17.00 16.86
N PRO A 30 -104.56 -15.70 16.69
CA PRO A 30 -105.01 -15.15 15.42
C PRO A 30 -104.04 -15.53 14.31
N GLU A 31 -104.51 -16.28 13.30
CA GLU A 31 -103.68 -16.62 12.16
C GLU A 31 -103.17 -15.34 11.47
N LEU A 32 -101.89 -15.34 11.14
CA LEU A 32 -101.31 -14.31 10.29
C LEU A 32 -102.09 -14.28 8.97
N ASN A 33 -102.72 -13.13 8.66
CA ASN A 33 -103.44 -12.97 7.40
C ASN A 33 -102.51 -13.28 6.21
N ASP A 34 -103.08 -13.66 5.07
CA ASP A 34 -102.27 -14.27 4.00
C ASP A 34 -101.25 -13.32 3.36
N ALA A 35 -101.41 -11.99 3.49
CA ALA A 35 -100.36 -11.03 3.13
C ALA A 35 -99.22 -11.00 4.16
N ASN A 36 -99.51 -11.12 5.46
CA ASN A 36 -98.48 -11.32 6.49
C ASN A 36 -97.77 -12.67 6.32
N ARG A 37 -98.50 -13.71 5.88
CA ARG A 37 -97.95 -15.04 5.58
C ARG A 37 -96.99 -14.97 4.37
N ALA A 38 -97.40 -14.32 3.29
CA ALA A 38 -96.57 -14.09 2.10
C ALA A 38 -95.33 -13.23 2.38
N LEU A 39 -95.45 -12.16 3.19
CA LEU A 39 -94.30 -11.34 3.61
C LEU A 39 -93.27 -12.16 4.42
N LEU A 40 -93.73 -13.10 5.25
CA LEU A 40 -92.85 -14.01 5.99
C LEU A 40 -92.14 -14.98 5.02
N GLU A 41 -92.82 -15.43 3.97
CA GLU A 41 -92.26 -16.29 2.94
C GLU A 41 -91.20 -15.55 2.09
N GLU A 42 -91.47 -14.33 1.59
CA GLU A 42 -90.48 -13.48 0.91
C GLU A 42 -89.22 -13.23 1.78
N VAL A 43 -89.42 -12.87 3.05
CA VAL A 43 -88.30 -12.65 3.99
C VAL A 43 -87.50 -13.94 4.24
N SER A 44 -88.14 -15.11 4.23
CA SER A 44 -87.46 -16.40 4.39
C SER A 44 -86.66 -16.85 3.15
N VAL A 45 -87.09 -16.43 1.95
CA VAL A 45 -86.46 -16.78 0.66
C VAL A 45 -85.30 -15.84 0.31
N CYS A 46 -85.13 -14.72 1.02
CA CYS A 46 -84.00 -13.80 0.85
C CYS A 46 -82.63 -14.52 0.89
N PRO A 47 -81.80 -14.44 -0.19
CA PRO A 47 -80.54 -15.18 -0.31
C PRO A 47 -79.39 -14.65 0.58
N LEU A 48 -79.70 -13.80 1.57
CA LEU A 48 -78.77 -13.17 2.51
C LEU A 48 -77.83 -14.18 3.17
N ARG A 49 -78.31 -15.40 3.49
CA ARG A 49 -77.46 -16.47 4.05
C ARG A 49 -76.33 -16.87 3.09
N GLY A 50 -76.66 -17.15 1.83
CA GLY A 50 -75.66 -17.54 0.83
C GLY A 50 -74.70 -16.40 0.47
N VAL A 51 -75.19 -15.15 0.48
CA VAL A 51 -74.35 -13.96 0.31
C VAL A 51 -73.40 -13.79 1.49
N LEU A 52 -73.87 -13.90 2.73
CA LEU A 52 -73.04 -13.80 3.94
C LEU A 52 -72.00 -14.93 4.02
N GLU A 53 -72.40 -16.17 3.78
CA GLU A 53 -71.47 -17.32 3.75
C GLU A 53 -70.40 -17.13 2.67
N SER A 54 -70.78 -16.69 1.47
CA SER A 54 -69.83 -16.33 0.40
C SER A 54 -68.91 -15.17 0.79
N GLN A 55 -69.43 -14.14 1.47
CA GLN A 55 -68.70 -12.93 1.85
C GLN A 55 -67.75 -13.16 3.04
N VAL A 56 -68.06 -14.12 3.91
CA VAL A 56 -67.16 -14.64 4.96
C VAL A 56 -66.05 -15.49 4.35
N VAL A 57 -66.37 -16.42 3.43
CA VAL A 57 -65.35 -17.20 2.71
C VAL A 57 -64.40 -16.29 1.94
N LEU A 58 -64.93 -15.29 1.22
CA LEU A 58 -64.10 -14.30 0.51
C LEU A 58 -63.20 -13.52 1.49
N SER A 59 -63.71 -13.17 2.68
CA SER A 59 -62.93 -12.47 3.70
C SER A 59 -61.83 -13.34 4.31
N TYR A 60 -62.06 -14.64 4.45
CA TYR A 60 -61.05 -15.60 4.94
C TYR A 60 -59.96 -15.83 3.88
N CYS A 61 -60.35 -16.06 2.62
CA CYS A 61 -59.40 -16.17 1.51
C CYS A 61 -58.58 -14.88 1.32
N LEU A 62 -59.18 -13.70 1.46
CA LEU A 62 -58.45 -12.42 1.44
C LEU A 62 -57.47 -12.29 2.61
N PHE A 63 -57.84 -12.74 3.81
CA PHE A 63 -56.94 -12.76 4.97
C PHE A 63 -55.75 -13.69 4.75
N ASP A 64 -55.97 -14.91 4.27
CA ASP A 64 -54.91 -15.87 3.95
C ASP A 64 -54.00 -15.37 2.81
N CYS A 65 -54.55 -14.74 1.76
CA CYS A 65 -53.77 -14.09 0.71
C CYS A 65 -52.91 -12.94 1.27
N ILE A 66 -53.44 -12.10 2.16
CA ILE A 66 -52.68 -11.02 2.79
C ILE A 66 -51.60 -11.58 3.72
N GLN A 67 -51.90 -12.62 4.52
CA GLN A 67 -50.92 -13.21 5.43
C GLN A 67 -49.82 -13.98 4.70
N THR A 68 -50.12 -14.62 3.57
CA THR A 68 -49.10 -15.26 2.71
C THR A 68 -48.25 -14.23 1.98
N LEU A 69 -48.83 -13.12 1.49
CA LEU A 69 -48.06 -11.99 0.93
C LEU A 69 -47.13 -11.34 1.98
N LEU A 70 -47.59 -11.12 3.21
CA LEU A 70 -46.75 -10.60 4.29
C LEU A 70 -45.55 -11.52 4.58
N LYS A 71 -45.79 -12.83 4.67
CA LYS A 71 -44.73 -13.85 4.84
C LYS A 71 -43.79 -13.99 3.64
N ALA A 72 -44.22 -13.59 2.44
CA ALA A 72 -43.36 -13.51 1.26
C ALA A 72 -42.48 -12.26 1.31
N ASN A 73 -43.06 -11.09 1.58
CA ASN A 73 -42.34 -9.82 1.70
C ASN A 73 -41.32 -9.84 2.85
N GLU A 74 -41.61 -10.53 3.94
CA GLU A 74 -40.67 -10.73 5.06
C GLU A 74 -39.43 -11.52 4.64
N LYS A 75 -39.61 -12.61 3.88
CA LYS A 75 -38.50 -13.38 3.30
C LYS A 75 -37.74 -12.61 2.23
N GLU A 76 -38.41 -11.78 1.44
CA GLU A 76 -37.75 -10.87 0.50
C GLU A 76 -36.91 -9.82 1.25
N LEU A 77 -37.38 -9.34 2.40
CA LEU A 77 -36.61 -8.47 3.29
C LEU A 77 -35.40 -9.19 3.91
N GLU A 78 -35.48 -10.49 4.21
CA GLU A 78 -34.33 -11.31 4.61
C GLU A 78 -33.32 -11.52 3.48
N VAL A 79 -33.80 -11.83 2.26
CA VAL A 79 -32.95 -12.01 1.08
C VAL A 79 -32.24 -10.70 0.71
N THR A 80 -32.93 -9.56 0.75
CA THR A 80 -32.32 -8.24 0.47
C THR A 80 -31.33 -7.82 1.56
N LYS A 81 -31.58 -8.12 2.84
CA LYS A 81 -30.57 -7.99 3.92
C LYS A 81 -29.34 -8.85 3.61
N HIS A 82 -29.52 -10.13 3.25
CA HIS A 82 -28.41 -11.02 2.93
C HIS A 82 -27.58 -10.50 1.74
N LEU A 83 -28.25 -10.16 0.62
CA LEU A 83 -27.62 -9.61 -0.58
C LEU A 83 -26.85 -8.32 -0.28
N LYS A 84 -27.39 -7.43 0.58
CA LYS A 84 -26.67 -6.24 1.05
C LYS A 84 -25.37 -6.64 1.77
N THR A 85 -25.40 -7.57 2.72
CA THR A 85 -24.16 -8.00 3.41
C THR A 85 -23.16 -8.70 2.47
N LEU A 86 -23.63 -9.31 1.38
CA LEU A 86 -22.74 -9.90 0.37
C LEU A 86 -22.07 -8.81 -0.47
N ALA A 87 -22.82 -7.78 -0.89
CA ALA A 87 -22.28 -6.62 -1.59
C ALA A 87 -21.27 -5.84 -0.72
N GLU A 88 -21.55 -5.66 0.58
CA GLU A 88 -20.62 -5.03 1.53
C GLU A 88 -19.30 -5.83 1.66
N ARG A 89 -19.37 -7.17 1.78
CA ARG A 89 -18.16 -8.03 1.84
C ARG A 89 -17.33 -7.98 0.56
N GLU A 90 -17.97 -8.00 -0.62
CA GLU A 90 -17.24 -7.86 -1.88
C GLU A 90 -16.68 -6.45 -2.06
N GLN A 91 -17.38 -5.39 -1.63
CA GLN A 91 -16.85 -4.03 -1.59
C GLN A 91 -15.60 -3.91 -0.70
N ASP A 92 -15.60 -4.52 0.48
CA ASP A 92 -14.42 -4.59 1.36
C ASP A 92 -13.27 -5.34 0.70
N ARG A 93 -13.55 -6.48 0.05
CA ARG A 93 -12.57 -7.28 -0.69
C ARG A 93 -11.95 -6.52 -1.86
N TYR A 94 -12.75 -5.84 -2.68
CA TYR A 94 -12.24 -4.97 -3.74
C TYR A 94 -11.41 -3.81 -3.17
N SER A 95 -11.84 -3.21 -2.05
CA SER A 95 -11.09 -2.14 -1.37
C SER A 95 -9.71 -2.63 -0.87
N GLN A 96 -9.63 -3.86 -0.33
CA GLN A 96 -8.36 -4.48 0.07
C GLN A 96 -7.45 -4.77 -1.13
N LEU A 97 -8.00 -5.32 -2.23
CA LEU A 97 -7.24 -5.56 -3.47
C LEU A 97 -6.72 -4.25 -4.08
N THR A 98 -7.53 -3.19 -4.10
CA THR A 98 -7.12 -1.85 -4.53
C THR A 98 -6.04 -1.27 -3.64
N ALA A 99 -6.12 -1.45 -2.31
CA ALA A 99 -5.09 -1.01 -1.38
C ALA A 99 -3.76 -1.78 -1.57
N GLN A 100 -3.81 -3.09 -1.85
CA GLN A 100 -2.64 -3.88 -2.19
C GLN A 100 -2.01 -3.42 -3.52
N ALA A 101 -2.81 -3.28 -4.59
CA ALA A 101 -2.33 -2.81 -5.88
C ALA A 101 -1.67 -1.43 -5.79
N ASN A 102 -2.27 -0.49 -5.06
CA ASN A 102 -1.68 0.83 -4.81
C ASN A 102 -0.35 0.76 -4.04
N LYS A 103 -0.20 -0.18 -3.10
CA LYS A 103 1.06 -0.41 -2.36
C LYS A 103 2.15 -0.99 -3.27
N GLU A 104 1.79 -1.91 -4.17
CA GLU A 104 2.71 -2.51 -5.15
C GLU A 104 3.14 -1.49 -6.21
N ILE A 105 2.19 -0.70 -6.74
CA ILE A 105 2.45 0.45 -7.62
C ILE A 105 3.41 1.43 -6.95
N LYS A 106 3.16 1.84 -5.70
CA LYS A 106 4.06 2.72 -4.96
C LYS A 106 5.46 2.12 -4.79
N SER A 107 5.55 0.84 -4.43
CA SER A 107 6.85 0.14 -4.34
C SER A 107 7.57 0.04 -5.69
N SER A 108 6.83 0.04 -6.80
CA SER A 108 7.39 0.10 -8.16
C SER A 108 7.97 1.48 -8.48
N TYR A 109 7.23 2.56 -8.22
CA TYR A 109 7.74 3.94 -8.35
C TYR A 109 8.98 4.15 -7.48
N GLU A 110 8.94 3.78 -6.20
CA GLU A 110 10.10 3.86 -5.30
C GLU A 110 11.32 3.04 -5.81
N LYS A 111 11.15 2.05 -6.70
CA LYS A 111 12.26 1.33 -7.35
C LYS A 111 12.71 2.05 -8.61
N MET A 112 11.79 2.58 -9.41
CA MET A 112 12.06 3.41 -10.58
C MET A 112 12.91 4.62 -10.19
N ASP A 113 12.51 5.36 -9.16
CA ASP A 113 13.25 6.53 -8.63
C ASP A 113 14.69 6.14 -8.25
N ARG A 114 14.88 4.96 -7.64
CA ARG A 114 16.21 4.44 -7.26
C ARG A 114 17.05 4.05 -8.48
N ILE A 115 16.43 3.50 -9.52
CA ILE A 115 17.10 3.17 -10.78
C ILE A 115 17.51 4.45 -11.52
N GLU A 116 16.61 5.42 -11.67
CA GLU A 116 16.87 6.72 -12.30
C GLU A 116 18.00 7.47 -11.58
N ASN A 117 17.96 7.56 -10.25
CA ASN A 117 19.05 8.15 -9.45
C ASN A 117 20.38 7.39 -9.57
N SER A 118 20.37 6.08 -9.87
CA SER A 118 21.59 5.31 -10.11
C SER A 118 22.11 5.49 -11.53
N GLN A 119 21.22 5.60 -12.52
CA GLN A 119 21.55 5.89 -13.92
C GLN A 119 22.14 7.29 -14.07
N LEU A 120 21.54 8.29 -13.44
CA LEU A 120 22.01 9.69 -13.46
C LEU A 120 23.44 9.81 -12.88
N LYS A 121 23.74 9.07 -11.81
CA LYS A 121 25.10 8.98 -11.25
C LYS A 121 26.06 8.24 -12.19
N ALA A 122 25.63 7.14 -12.79
CA ALA A 122 26.45 6.42 -13.77
C ALA A 122 26.78 7.30 -14.99
N THR A 123 25.82 8.06 -15.52
CA THR A 123 26.06 9.02 -16.60
C THR A 123 27.00 10.14 -16.19
N GLN A 124 26.91 10.67 -14.96
CA GLN A 124 27.88 11.64 -14.44
C GLN A 124 29.30 11.06 -14.42
N THR A 125 29.48 9.85 -13.86
CA THR A 125 30.81 9.20 -13.85
C THR A 125 31.34 8.85 -15.25
N LEU A 126 30.46 8.61 -16.23
CA LEU A 126 30.86 8.39 -17.62
C LEU A 126 31.31 9.70 -18.30
N GLU A 127 30.64 10.82 -18.03
CA GLU A 127 31.06 12.13 -18.53
C GLU A 127 32.39 12.59 -17.88
N GLU A 128 32.57 12.32 -16.57
CA GLU A 128 33.85 12.53 -15.87
C GLU A 128 34.99 11.71 -16.47
N LEU A 129 34.79 10.40 -16.70
CA LEU A 129 35.78 9.53 -17.33
C LEU A 129 36.08 9.92 -18.79
N ARG A 130 35.08 10.42 -19.52
CA ARG A 130 35.25 10.95 -20.87
C ARG A 130 36.10 12.22 -20.88
N LEU A 131 35.81 13.18 -20.01
CA LEU A 131 36.61 14.40 -19.88
C LEU A 131 38.06 14.09 -19.46
N GLN A 132 38.26 13.09 -18.59
CA GLN A 132 39.59 12.59 -18.25
C GLN A 132 40.30 11.99 -19.47
N MET A 133 39.62 11.15 -20.26
CA MET A 133 40.16 10.56 -21.49
C MET A 133 40.55 11.62 -22.53
N ASP A 134 39.71 12.64 -22.72
CA ASP A 134 39.98 13.74 -23.66
C ASP A 134 41.21 14.56 -23.21
N LEU A 135 41.39 14.78 -21.89
CA LEU A 135 42.58 15.42 -21.31
C LEU A 135 43.85 14.56 -21.43
N ASP A 136 43.75 13.25 -21.20
CA ASP A 136 44.87 12.32 -21.34
C ASP A 136 45.30 12.17 -22.81
N GLN A 137 44.35 12.15 -23.75
CA GLN A 137 44.64 12.22 -25.18
C GLN A 137 45.37 13.52 -25.54
N GLN A 138 44.84 14.68 -25.14
CA GLN A 138 45.49 15.97 -25.42
C GLN A 138 46.90 16.04 -24.81
N THR A 139 47.10 15.45 -23.63
CA THR A 139 48.42 15.35 -22.98
C THR A 139 49.38 14.47 -23.80
N MET A 140 48.91 13.32 -24.29
CA MET A 140 49.69 12.43 -25.15
C MET A 140 50.08 13.09 -26.48
N GLU A 141 49.14 13.78 -27.14
CA GLU A 141 49.40 14.51 -28.39
C GLU A 141 50.46 15.61 -28.18
N ASN A 142 50.39 16.36 -27.08
CA ASN A 142 51.41 17.36 -26.73
C ASN A 142 52.79 16.73 -26.50
N LEU A 143 52.86 15.58 -25.79
CA LEU A 143 54.12 14.87 -25.55
C LEU A 143 54.75 14.33 -26.85
N LEU A 144 53.95 13.82 -27.78
CA LEU A 144 54.42 13.38 -29.10
C LEU A 144 54.97 14.55 -29.93
N VAL A 145 54.30 15.72 -29.88
CA VAL A 145 54.76 16.95 -30.54
C VAL A 145 56.04 17.50 -29.89
N GLU A 146 56.22 17.37 -28.58
CA GLU A 146 57.47 17.76 -27.91
C GLU A 146 58.62 16.78 -28.18
N ALA A 147 58.33 15.48 -28.29
CA ALA A 147 59.32 14.47 -28.71
C ALA A 147 59.85 14.74 -30.12
N ALA A 148 58.94 14.96 -31.09
CA ALA A 148 59.32 15.27 -32.48
C ALA A 148 60.22 16.52 -32.59
N LYS A 149 59.94 17.58 -31.82
CA LYS A 149 60.80 18.78 -31.76
C LYS A 149 62.20 18.48 -31.22
N LYS A 150 62.32 17.58 -30.23
CA LYS A 150 63.62 17.17 -29.68
C LYS A 150 64.41 16.29 -30.64
N ASP A 151 63.74 15.49 -31.46
CA ASP A 151 64.39 14.74 -32.55
C ASP A 151 64.88 15.69 -33.66
N ASP A 152 64.12 16.72 -34.03
CA ASP A 152 64.57 17.79 -34.94
C ASP A 152 65.79 18.54 -34.38
N ASP A 153 65.76 18.96 -33.11
CA ASP A 153 66.90 19.60 -32.43
C ASP A 153 68.12 18.67 -32.38
N LEU A 154 67.94 17.38 -32.11
CA LEU A 154 69.00 16.37 -32.11
C LEU A 154 69.62 16.19 -33.50
N MET A 155 68.80 16.21 -34.56
CA MET A 155 69.28 16.17 -35.94
C MET A 155 70.11 17.42 -36.30
N VAL A 156 69.72 18.60 -35.81
CA VAL A 156 70.52 19.84 -35.95
C VAL A 156 71.84 19.75 -35.19
N ILE A 157 71.83 19.28 -33.94
CA ILE A 157 73.04 19.09 -33.12
C ILE A 157 73.98 18.05 -33.76
N MET A 158 73.46 16.94 -34.26
CA MET A 158 74.25 15.89 -34.92
C MET A 158 74.90 16.41 -36.21
N LYS A 159 74.18 17.23 -36.99
CA LYS A 159 74.74 17.90 -38.18
C LYS A 159 75.91 18.83 -37.83
N TYR A 160 75.76 19.68 -36.81
CA TYR A 160 76.88 20.53 -36.35
C TYR A 160 78.04 19.69 -35.82
N THR A 161 77.77 18.65 -35.03
CA THR A 161 78.79 17.71 -34.52
C THR A 161 79.59 17.07 -35.65
N GLN A 162 78.93 16.64 -36.74
CA GLN A 162 79.61 16.10 -37.93
C GLN A 162 80.45 17.18 -38.64
N MET A 163 79.94 18.40 -38.78
CA MET A 163 80.68 19.53 -39.37
C MET A 163 81.95 19.85 -38.56
N ASP A 164 81.86 19.87 -37.23
CA ASP A 164 82.99 20.09 -36.34
C ASP A 164 83.96 18.91 -36.36
N GLU A 165 83.49 17.66 -36.41
CA GLU A 165 84.37 16.49 -36.54
C GLU A 165 85.15 16.52 -37.88
N HIS A 166 84.50 16.89 -39.00
CA HIS A 166 85.17 17.15 -40.27
C HIS A 166 86.18 18.31 -40.17
N LYS A 167 85.85 19.38 -39.44
CA LYS A 167 86.75 20.51 -39.20
C LYS A 167 87.97 20.11 -38.38
N ILE A 168 87.79 19.32 -37.33
CA ILE A 168 88.85 18.75 -36.49
C ILE A 168 89.76 17.85 -37.33
N LYS A 169 89.20 16.94 -38.14
CA LYS A 169 89.97 16.09 -39.07
C LYS A 169 90.80 16.92 -40.06
N SER A 170 90.23 18.00 -40.62
CA SER A 170 90.93 18.94 -41.52
C SER A 170 92.05 19.72 -40.82
N LEU A 171 91.82 20.17 -39.58
CA LEU A 171 92.83 20.86 -38.77
C LEU A 171 93.96 19.90 -38.36
N PHE A 172 93.63 18.67 -37.97
CA PHE A 172 94.60 17.63 -37.62
C PHE A 172 95.54 17.31 -38.79
N LEU A 173 95.01 17.11 -40.00
CA LEU A 173 95.83 16.90 -41.21
C LEU A 173 96.75 18.09 -41.51
N ASN A 174 96.28 19.33 -41.30
CA ASN A 174 97.12 20.52 -41.46
C ASN A 174 98.21 20.60 -40.38
N ILE A 175 97.91 20.27 -39.13
CA ILE A 175 98.90 20.17 -38.04
C ILE A 175 99.92 19.09 -38.36
N GLU A 176 99.50 17.89 -38.74
CA GLU A 176 100.39 16.78 -39.10
C GLU A 176 101.33 17.19 -40.24
N LYS A 177 100.80 17.74 -41.34
CA LYS A 177 101.60 18.30 -42.44
C LYS A 177 102.61 19.34 -41.94
N LYS A 178 102.22 20.27 -41.06
CA LYS A 178 103.15 21.26 -40.50
C LYS A 178 104.19 20.64 -39.56
N THR A 179 103.87 19.58 -38.81
CA THR A 179 104.89 18.84 -38.05
C THR A 179 105.84 18.07 -38.96
N LEU A 180 105.40 17.60 -40.13
CA LEU A 180 106.26 16.98 -41.15
C LEU A 180 107.19 18.03 -41.79
N GLU A 181 106.66 19.18 -42.23
CA GLU A 181 107.48 20.30 -42.72
C GLU A 181 108.52 20.76 -41.67
N VAL A 182 108.15 20.79 -40.38
CA VAL A 182 109.06 21.09 -39.28
C VAL A 182 110.10 19.99 -39.05
N LYS A 183 109.71 18.70 -39.12
CA LYS A 183 110.64 17.56 -39.02
C LYS A 183 111.63 17.53 -40.19
N GLU A 184 111.21 17.88 -41.40
CA GLU A 184 112.07 18.00 -42.58
C GLU A 184 113.04 19.18 -42.46
N LYS A 185 112.54 20.37 -42.10
CA LYS A 185 113.41 21.52 -41.80
C LYS A 185 114.37 21.26 -40.63
N ARG A 186 113.95 20.45 -39.65
CA ARG A 186 114.81 20.03 -38.53
C ARG A 186 115.88 19.05 -39.00
N LYS A 187 115.56 18.05 -39.82
CA LYS A 187 116.54 17.16 -40.45
C LYS A 187 117.53 17.92 -41.32
N ALA A 188 117.07 18.92 -42.09
CA ALA A 188 117.93 19.79 -42.87
C ALA A 188 118.87 20.60 -41.96
N LEU A 189 118.34 21.26 -40.91
CA LEU A 189 119.15 22.00 -39.93
C LEU A 189 120.17 21.09 -39.23
N ASP A 190 119.77 19.90 -38.78
CA ASP A 190 120.66 18.95 -38.13
C ASP A 190 121.71 18.41 -39.11
N LYS A 191 121.39 18.26 -40.41
CA LYS A 191 122.36 17.94 -41.49
C LYS A 191 123.38 19.07 -41.64
N GLU A 192 122.94 20.31 -41.87
CA GLU A 192 123.82 21.49 -41.98
C GLU A 192 124.70 21.66 -40.73
N LEU A 193 124.17 21.35 -39.54
CA LEU A 193 124.90 21.36 -38.27
C LEU A 193 125.93 20.21 -38.21
N THR A 194 125.62 19.00 -38.69
CA THR A 194 126.62 17.93 -38.84
C THR A 194 127.68 18.23 -39.89
N GLU A 195 127.32 18.89 -41.00
CA GLU A 195 128.26 19.29 -42.04
C GLU A 195 129.18 20.40 -41.52
N THR A 196 128.62 21.41 -40.82
CA THR A 196 129.38 22.44 -40.09
C THR A 196 130.31 21.83 -39.02
N ARG A 197 129.84 20.85 -38.24
CA ARG A 197 130.69 20.12 -37.27
C ARG A 197 131.76 19.28 -37.95
N SER A 198 131.47 18.70 -39.12
CA SER A 198 132.48 17.97 -39.90
C SER A 198 133.54 18.91 -40.48
N ALA A 199 133.15 20.09 -40.94
CA ALA A 199 134.07 21.14 -41.37
C ALA A 199 134.92 21.67 -40.20
N GLN A 200 134.35 21.85 -39.01
CA GLN A 200 135.11 22.15 -37.79
C GLN A 200 136.06 21.01 -37.40
N SER A 201 135.63 19.75 -37.50
CA SER A 201 136.48 18.58 -37.21
C SER A 201 137.62 18.42 -38.21
N ILE A 202 137.37 18.73 -39.49
CA ILE A 202 138.40 18.84 -40.54
C ILE A 202 139.35 20.00 -40.24
N PHE A 203 138.85 21.16 -39.81
CA PHE A 203 139.67 22.30 -39.41
C PHE A 203 140.59 21.98 -38.21
N VAL A 204 140.10 21.21 -37.24
CA VAL A 204 140.90 20.65 -36.14
C VAL A 204 141.96 19.67 -36.67
N PHE A 205 141.58 18.72 -37.53
CA PHE A 205 142.53 17.78 -38.15
C PHE A 205 143.57 18.45 -39.08
N MET A 206 143.27 19.66 -39.60
CA MET A 206 144.16 20.44 -40.45
C MET A 206 145.10 21.38 -39.68
N TYR A 207 144.98 21.50 -38.35
CA TYR A 207 145.83 22.36 -37.53
C TYR A 207 146.82 21.60 -36.61
N GLU A 208 146.71 20.27 -36.51
CA GLU A 208 147.51 19.46 -35.57
C GLU A 208 148.36 18.37 -36.25
N LYS A 209 148.98 18.67 -37.41
CA LYS A 209 149.95 17.76 -38.03
C LYS A 209 150.99 18.41 -38.95
N ASP A 210 151.96 19.13 -38.36
CA ASP A 210 153.38 19.08 -38.79
C ASP A 210 154.29 19.90 -37.86
N SER A 211 155.05 19.23 -36.96
CA SER A 211 156.40 19.61 -36.51
C SER A 211 156.87 18.83 -35.26
N LEU A 212 157.64 17.76 -35.47
CA LEU A 212 159.04 17.61 -34.99
C LEU A 212 159.52 16.16 -35.09
N SER A 213 160.83 15.95 -35.12
CA SER A 213 161.46 14.64 -35.37
C SER A 213 162.70 14.42 -34.51
N GLN A 214 163.06 13.14 -34.37
CA GLN A 214 164.44 12.62 -34.26
C GLN A 214 165.24 12.85 -32.95
N SER A 215 165.73 11.74 -32.39
CA SER A 215 167.10 11.62 -31.86
C SER A 215 167.57 10.16 -31.96
N ASN A 216 168.88 9.91 -31.83
CA ASN A 216 169.57 8.68 -32.26
C ASN A 216 170.38 7.98 -31.14
N SER A 217 170.94 6.80 -31.47
CA SER A 217 171.78 5.92 -30.65
C SER A 217 173.27 6.30 -30.57
N PHE A 218 174.00 5.83 -29.53
CA PHE A 218 175.47 5.70 -29.37
C PHE A 218 175.79 4.95 -28.04
N LEU A 219 176.95 4.37 -27.71
CA LEU A 219 178.17 3.89 -28.42
C LEU A 219 178.94 2.91 -27.47
N PRO A 220 179.62 1.82 -27.91
CA PRO A 220 180.18 0.76 -27.03
C PRO A 220 181.72 0.80 -26.83
N SER A 221 182.27 0.04 -25.85
CA SER A 221 183.54 -0.75 -25.90
C SER A 221 184.17 -1.02 -24.52
N LEU A 222 184.78 -2.22 -24.31
CA LEU A 222 186.08 -2.39 -23.63
C LEU A 222 186.69 -3.81 -23.85
N LEU A 223 188.00 -3.94 -23.60
CA LEU A 223 188.91 -5.11 -23.84
C LEU A 223 188.40 -6.47 -23.29
N GLN A 224 188.70 -7.67 -23.83
CA GLN A 224 189.80 -8.23 -24.66
C GLN A 224 191.06 -8.73 -23.91
N MET A 225 191.41 -10.01 -24.20
CA MET A 225 192.68 -10.72 -23.91
C MET A 225 192.91 -11.27 -22.50
N LEU A 226 193.82 -12.27 -22.43
CA LEU A 226 194.08 -13.23 -21.34
C LEU A 226 192.92 -14.23 -21.10
N GLU A 227 193.13 -15.53 -20.91
CA GLU A 227 194.37 -16.32 -21.04
C GLU A 227 194.04 -17.80 -21.32
N ALA A 228 194.95 -18.54 -21.98
CA ALA A 228 194.76 -19.96 -22.32
C ALA A 228 195.77 -20.83 -21.57
N GLN A 229 195.33 -21.59 -20.55
CA GLN A 229 196.21 -22.60 -19.91
C GLN A 229 195.56 -23.82 -19.23
N GLN A 230 194.23 -23.90 -19.07
CA GLN A 230 193.58 -25.08 -18.43
C GLN A 230 193.10 -26.15 -19.43
N HIS A 231 193.97 -26.52 -20.37
CA HIS A 231 193.67 -27.58 -21.35
C HIS A 231 193.89 -28.99 -20.76
N ASP A 232 194.98 -29.18 -20.01
CA ASP A 232 195.60 -30.51 -19.83
C ASP A 232 195.13 -31.30 -18.58
N LEU A 233 194.05 -30.87 -17.91
CA LEU A 233 193.35 -31.70 -16.91
C LEU A 233 192.04 -32.32 -17.44
N MET A 234 191.69 -32.06 -18.71
CA MET A 234 190.38 -32.44 -19.27
C MET A 234 190.30 -33.93 -19.68
N GLU A 235 191.44 -34.58 -19.88
CA GLU A 235 191.52 -35.90 -20.53
C GLU A 235 191.04 -37.05 -19.62
N GLU A 236 191.35 -37.03 -18.32
CA GLU A 236 190.97 -38.11 -17.39
C GLU A 236 189.45 -38.16 -17.12
N LEU A 237 188.79 -37.01 -17.09
CA LEU A 237 187.32 -36.93 -16.97
C LEU A 237 186.59 -37.48 -18.21
N PHE A 238 187.25 -37.62 -19.35
CA PHE A 238 186.63 -38.07 -20.60
C PHE A 238 186.19 -39.54 -20.54
N ARG A 239 186.97 -40.43 -19.91
CA ARG A 239 186.65 -41.87 -19.83
C ARG A 239 185.41 -42.15 -18.98
N GLN A 240 185.26 -41.52 -17.82
CA GLN A 240 184.06 -41.70 -16.99
C GLN A 240 182.79 -41.18 -17.67
N LYS A 241 182.92 -40.08 -18.44
CA LYS A 241 181.82 -39.44 -19.19
C LYS A 241 181.21 -40.35 -20.27
N GLN A 242 182.00 -41.27 -20.84
CA GLN A 242 181.55 -42.18 -21.91
C GLN A 242 180.57 -43.25 -21.39
N ASN A 243 180.86 -43.88 -20.25
CA ASN A 243 179.99 -44.90 -19.66
C ASN A 243 178.61 -44.33 -19.27
N PHE A 244 178.58 -43.12 -18.70
CA PHE A 244 177.36 -42.42 -18.31
C PHE A 244 176.40 -42.15 -19.48
N GLN A 245 176.92 -41.84 -20.68
CA GLN A 245 176.06 -41.64 -21.86
C GLN A 245 175.29 -42.91 -22.27
N SER A 246 175.89 -44.10 -22.11
CA SER A 246 175.26 -45.37 -22.51
C SER A 246 174.00 -45.73 -21.70
N ALA A 247 173.93 -45.31 -20.43
CA ALA A 247 172.73 -45.44 -19.61
C ALA A 247 171.66 -44.42 -20.01
N LYS A 248 172.07 -43.16 -20.27
CA LYS A 248 171.19 -42.03 -20.59
C LYS A 248 170.42 -42.17 -21.92
N THR A 249 170.87 -43.02 -22.84
CA THR A 249 170.11 -43.34 -24.07
C THR A 249 168.95 -44.31 -23.81
N LYS A 250 169.11 -45.27 -22.89
CA LYS A 250 168.05 -46.23 -22.53
C LYS A 250 166.87 -45.54 -21.82
N GLU A 251 167.18 -44.58 -20.95
CA GLU A 251 166.21 -43.71 -20.26
C GLU A 251 165.32 -42.94 -21.25
N LYS A 252 165.93 -42.25 -22.24
CA LYS A 252 165.22 -41.47 -23.26
C LYS A 252 164.20 -42.29 -24.05
N ASN A 253 164.50 -43.56 -24.35
CA ASN A 253 163.63 -44.41 -25.15
C ASN A 253 162.34 -44.78 -24.41
N LEU A 254 162.37 -44.94 -23.08
CA LEU A 254 161.17 -45.17 -22.27
C LEU A 254 160.30 -43.90 -22.18
N ILE A 255 160.92 -42.72 -22.03
CA ILE A 255 160.22 -41.42 -22.03
C ILE A 255 159.48 -41.18 -23.35
N ALA A 256 160.06 -41.58 -24.49
CA ALA A 256 159.43 -41.51 -25.81
C ALA A 256 158.18 -42.43 -25.92
N LEU A 257 158.19 -43.60 -25.30
CA LEU A 257 157.04 -44.51 -25.30
C LEU A 257 155.89 -43.98 -24.43
N THR A 258 156.21 -43.50 -23.21
CA THR A 258 155.22 -42.92 -22.29
C THR A 258 154.56 -41.67 -22.86
N SER A 259 155.31 -40.81 -23.56
CA SER A 259 154.75 -39.62 -24.21
C SER A 259 153.83 -39.95 -25.40
N LYS A 260 154.13 -41.01 -26.17
CA LYS A 260 153.22 -41.52 -27.22
C LYS A 260 151.88 -42.00 -26.64
N ASN A 261 151.91 -42.75 -25.53
CA ASN A 261 150.69 -43.23 -24.86
C ASN A 261 149.88 -42.10 -24.20
N LYS A 262 150.55 -41.03 -23.73
CA LYS A 262 149.87 -39.83 -23.22
C LYS A 262 149.02 -39.15 -24.31
N PHE A 263 149.52 -39.12 -25.56
CA PHE A 263 148.84 -38.47 -26.69
C PHE A 263 147.55 -39.21 -27.11
N THR A 264 147.54 -40.54 -27.14
CA THR A 264 146.33 -41.33 -27.43
C THR A 264 145.26 -41.15 -26.35
N ILE A 265 145.65 -41.10 -25.06
CA ILE A 265 144.71 -40.84 -23.95
C ILE A 265 144.08 -39.44 -24.09
N THR A 266 144.87 -38.39 -24.39
CA THR A 266 144.31 -37.03 -24.56
C THR A 266 143.40 -36.90 -25.78
N ASN A 267 143.66 -37.65 -26.86
CA ASN A 267 142.76 -37.69 -28.02
C ASN A 267 141.39 -38.28 -27.64
N LEU A 268 141.36 -39.43 -26.96
CA LEU A 268 140.11 -40.08 -26.54
C LEU A 268 139.27 -39.19 -25.60
N LEU A 269 139.91 -38.53 -24.63
CA LEU A 269 139.25 -37.54 -23.75
C LEU A 269 138.64 -36.36 -24.55
N SER A 270 139.29 -35.93 -25.63
CA SER A 270 138.79 -34.85 -26.51
C SER A 270 137.60 -35.27 -27.39
N GLN A 271 137.33 -36.57 -27.51
CA GLN A 271 136.16 -37.12 -28.22
C GLN A 271 134.99 -37.32 -27.25
N LEU A 272 135.27 -37.85 -26.05
CA LEU A 272 134.28 -38.03 -24.98
C LEU A 272 133.61 -36.69 -24.60
N THR A 273 134.42 -35.66 -24.34
CA THR A 273 133.94 -34.30 -24.04
C THR A 273 133.14 -33.65 -25.17
N LYS A 274 133.35 -34.03 -26.44
CA LYS A 274 132.50 -33.56 -27.56
C LYS A 274 131.13 -34.24 -27.54
N MET A 275 131.08 -35.55 -27.27
CA MET A 275 129.82 -36.30 -27.15
C MET A 275 128.96 -35.77 -25.99
N GLU A 276 129.57 -35.51 -24.83
CA GLU A 276 128.89 -34.90 -23.67
C GLU A 276 128.27 -33.54 -24.01
N ASN A 277 129.03 -32.67 -24.68
CA ASN A 277 128.52 -31.37 -25.12
C ASN A 277 127.38 -31.48 -26.15
N THR A 278 127.39 -32.48 -27.04
CA THR A 278 126.24 -32.72 -27.94
C THR A 278 125.01 -33.23 -27.21
N LEU A 279 125.18 -34.07 -26.18
CA LEU A 279 124.08 -34.59 -25.35
C LEU A 279 123.39 -33.48 -24.55
N ILE A 280 124.18 -32.61 -23.89
CA ILE A 280 123.67 -31.45 -23.16
C ILE A 280 122.89 -30.51 -24.09
N ARG A 281 123.38 -30.32 -25.32
CA ARG A 281 122.71 -29.48 -26.34
C ARG A 281 121.40 -30.10 -26.83
N GLN A 282 121.29 -31.42 -26.95
CA GLN A 282 120.02 -32.10 -27.23
C GLN A 282 119.04 -31.97 -26.05
N GLN A 283 119.50 -32.14 -24.81
CA GLN A 283 118.65 -31.98 -23.62
C GLN A 283 118.03 -30.57 -23.54
N MET A 284 118.80 -29.51 -23.80
CA MET A 284 118.26 -28.13 -23.83
C MET A 284 117.21 -27.91 -24.94
N ILE A 285 117.29 -28.65 -26.05
CA ILE A 285 116.28 -28.60 -27.12
C ILE A 285 115.01 -29.34 -26.69
N SER A 286 115.14 -30.53 -26.06
CA SER A 286 114.01 -31.29 -25.52
C SER A 286 113.20 -30.47 -24.51
N ASN A 287 113.87 -29.95 -23.47
CA ASN A 287 113.21 -29.16 -22.41
C ASN A 287 112.47 -27.91 -22.96
N ASN A 288 112.98 -27.30 -24.04
CA ASN A 288 112.36 -26.15 -24.72
C ASN A 288 111.15 -26.56 -25.58
N GLN A 289 111.20 -27.74 -26.21
CA GLN A 289 110.05 -28.32 -26.92
C GLN A 289 108.96 -28.77 -25.92
N GLU A 290 109.34 -29.40 -24.81
CA GLU A 290 108.45 -29.78 -23.71
C GLU A 290 107.72 -28.56 -23.11
N ALA A 291 108.42 -27.45 -22.86
CA ALA A 291 107.81 -26.21 -22.39
C ALA A 291 106.76 -25.65 -23.37
N LYS A 292 106.99 -25.77 -24.69
CA LYS A 292 106.02 -25.38 -25.72
C LYS A 292 104.83 -26.34 -25.79
N ILE A 293 105.06 -27.64 -25.64
CA ILE A 293 104.00 -28.65 -25.55
C ILE A 293 103.12 -28.37 -24.33
N LEU A 294 103.70 -28.05 -23.18
CA LEU A 294 102.96 -27.66 -21.97
C LEU A 294 102.10 -26.40 -22.18
N MET A 295 102.61 -25.38 -22.86
CA MET A 295 101.80 -24.20 -23.21
C MET A 295 100.66 -24.53 -24.19
N LEU A 296 100.90 -25.37 -25.19
CA LEU A 296 99.88 -25.80 -26.14
C LEU A 296 98.82 -26.68 -25.48
N GLN A 297 99.20 -27.63 -24.62
CA GLN A 297 98.27 -28.44 -23.82
C GLN A 297 97.40 -27.58 -22.91
N ARG A 298 97.99 -26.58 -22.23
CA ARG A 298 97.24 -25.64 -21.39
C ARG A 298 96.25 -24.81 -22.21
N LYS A 299 96.61 -24.44 -23.44
CA LYS A 299 95.75 -23.69 -24.36
C LYS A 299 94.67 -24.55 -25.01
N VAL A 300 94.93 -25.83 -25.26
CA VAL A 300 93.91 -26.83 -25.65
C VAL A 300 92.91 -27.02 -24.51
N ALA A 301 93.38 -27.24 -23.27
CA ALA A 301 92.49 -27.38 -22.11
C ALA A 301 91.61 -26.14 -21.85
N GLN A 302 92.12 -24.93 -22.11
CA GLN A 302 91.33 -23.69 -22.06
C GLN A 302 90.29 -23.60 -23.19
N LEU A 303 90.56 -24.19 -24.36
CA LEU A 303 89.64 -24.24 -25.51
C LEU A 303 88.69 -25.46 -25.50
N SER A 304 88.91 -26.44 -24.63
CA SER A 304 88.19 -27.73 -24.62
C SER A 304 87.40 -28.01 -23.34
N GLY A 305 86.99 -26.99 -22.58
CA GLY A 305 86.05 -27.17 -21.45
C GLY A 305 86.18 -26.28 -20.22
N ALA A 306 86.92 -25.15 -20.25
CA ALA A 306 87.12 -24.29 -19.07
C ALA A 306 86.51 -22.87 -19.17
N ILE A 307 85.71 -22.60 -20.21
CA ILE A 307 84.90 -21.38 -20.42
C ILE A 307 83.66 -21.83 -21.22
N ARG A 308 82.41 -21.82 -20.73
CA ARG A 308 81.85 -21.36 -19.44
C ARG A 308 81.12 -22.50 -18.72
N THR A 309 81.39 -22.72 -17.43
CA THR A 309 80.51 -23.48 -16.52
C THR A 309 79.32 -22.61 -16.13
N ASP A 310 79.61 -21.50 -15.46
CA ASP A 310 78.66 -20.62 -14.78
C ASP A 310 77.65 -20.03 -15.78
N GLU A 311 78.13 -19.65 -16.97
CA GLU A 311 77.32 -19.09 -18.05
C GLU A 311 76.70 -20.17 -18.97
N SER A 312 76.89 -21.46 -18.66
CA SER A 312 76.10 -22.57 -19.19
C SER A 312 75.03 -22.98 -18.18
N GLU A 313 75.39 -23.10 -16.90
CA GLU A 313 74.47 -23.33 -15.78
C GLU A 313 73.42 -22.20 -15.68
N MET A 314 73.80 -20.94 -15.87
CA MET A 314 72.86 -19.81 -16.00
C MET A 314 71.89 -19.96 -17.17
N LEU A 315 72.33 -20.51 -18.31
CA LEU A 315 71.44 -20.76 -19.45
C LEU A 315 70.52 -21.95 -19.20
N GLU A 316 70.99 -22.99 -18.52
CA GLU A 316 70.19 -24.16 -18.14
C GLU A 316 69.15 -23.81 -17.06
N VAL A 317 69.54 -23.01 -16.06
CA VAL A 317 68.61 -22.39 -15.11
C VAL A 317 67.60 -21.52 -15.84
N LYS A 318 68.02 -20.69 -16.81
CA LYS A 318 67.08 -19.84 -17.57
C LYS A 318 66.15 -20.67 -18.47
N VAL A 319 66.61 -21.77 -19.06
CA VAL A 319 65.78 -22.71 -19.82
C VAL A 319 64.75 -23.36 -18.89
N ASN A 320 65.16 -23.84 -17.71
CA ASN A 320 64.26 -24.45 -16.73
C ASN A 320 63.24 -23.44 -16.15
N GLU A 321 63.66 -22.19 -15.92
CA GLU A 321 62.76 -21.10 -15.54
C GLU A 321 61.76 -20.79 -16.66
N LEU A 322 62.20 -20.77 -17.93
CA LEU A 322 61.33 -20.52 -19.08
C LEU A 322 60.38 -21.68 -19.37
N THR A 323 60.76 -22.94 -19.14
CA THR A 323 59.85 -24.09 -19.29
C THR A 323 58.84 -24.18 -18.15
N ALA A 324 59.22 -23.85 -16.91
CA ALA A 324 58.28 -23.71 -15.80
C ALA A 324 57.26 -22.58 -16.08
N ASN A 325 57.73 -21.38 -16.45
CA ASN A 325 56.86 -20.28 -16.88
C ASN A 325 55.95 -20.68 -18.05
N LEU A 326 56.44 -21.46 -19.03
CA LEU A 326 55.62 -21.94 -20.14
C LEU A 326 54.49 -22.87 -19.66
N GLU A 327 54.74 -23.76 -18.70
CA GLU A 327 53.73 -24.66 -18.17
C GLU A 327 52.69 -23.93 -17.32
N ASP A 328 53.13 -22.98 -16.47
CA ASP A 328 52.22 -22.09 -15.73
C ASP A 328 51.33 -21.27 -16.69
N LYS A 329 51.88 -20.83 -17.83
CA LYS A 329 51.09 -20.14 -18.87
C LYS A 329 50.14 -21.06 -19.63
N LYS A 330 50.43 -22.37 -19.77
CA LYS A 330 49.47 -23.34 -20.31
C LYS A 330 48.33 -23.61 -19.34
N GLU A 331 48.62 -23.86 -18.07
CA GLU A 331 47.58 -24.18 -17.09
C GLU A 331 46.71 -22.96 -16.79
N THR A 332 47.28 -21.76 -16.69
CA THR A 332 46.48 -20.52 -16.59
C THR A 332 45.64 -20.28 -17.85
N ALA A 333 46.15 -20.52 -19.06
CA ALA A 333 45.35 -20.44 -20.29
C ALA A 333 44.21 -21.48 -20.34
N LYS A 334 44.43 -22.69 -19.80
CA LYS A 334 43.43 -23.76 -19.68
C LYS A 334 42.34 -23.43 -18.66
N ILE A 335 42.71 -22.87 -17.50
CA ILE A 335 41.77 -22.33 -16.50
C ILE A 335 40.92 -21.22 -17.11
N LEU A 336 41.54 -20.24 -17.79
CA LEU A 336 40.83 -19.15 -18.47
C LEU A 336 39.88 -19.65 -19.56
N LYS A 337 40.30 -20.66 -20.35
CA LYS A 337 39.44 -21.28 -21.37
C LYS A 337 38.23 -21.97 -20.77
N ASN A 338 38.41 -22.71 -19.67
CA ASN A 338 37.32 -23.37 -18.96
C ASN A 338 36.33 -22.33 -18.40
N ALA A 339 36.83 -21.32 -17.70
CA ALA A 339 36.01 -20.24 -17.15
C ALA A 339 35.24 -19.49 -18.25
N LEU A 340 35.85 -19.24 -19.42
CA LEU A 340 35.19 -18.59 -20.55
C LEU A 340 34.03 -19.46 -21.10
N SER A 341 34.22 -20.77 -21.23
CA SER A 341 33.14 -21.69 -21.62
C SER A 341 32.03 -21.83 -20.56
N GLU A 342 32.36 -21.70 -19.28
CA GLU A 342 31.39 -21.71 -18.19
C GLU A 342 30.57 -20.41 -18.16
N CYS A 343 31.21 -19.26 -18.38
CA CYS A 343 30.52 -17.98 -18.61
C CYS A 343 29.62 -18.02 -19.84
N GLU A 344 30.04 -18.66 -20.94
CA GLU A 344 29.22 -18.85 -22.14
C GLU A 344 27.97 -19.70 -21.86
N VAL A 345 28.10 -20.80 -21.10
CA VAL A 345 26.96 -21.63 -20.67
C VAL A 345 26.04 -20.88 -19.72
N LEU A 346 26.58 -20.10 -18.77
CA LEU A 346 25.79 -19.26 -17.86
C LEU A 346 25.01 -18.17 -18.62
N ASN A 347 25.64 -17.49 -19.58
CA ASN A 347 25.00 -16.49 -20.43
C ASN A 347 23.88 -17.11 -21.29
N ASN A 348 24.13 -18.27 -21.92
CA ASN A 348 23.11 -19.00 -22.67
C ASN A 348 21.93 -19.43 -21.78
N ASN A 349 22.18 -19.84 -20.53
CA ASN A 349 21.12 -20.16 -19.57
C ASN A 349 20.32 -18.92 -19.14
N LEU A 350 20.98 -17.78 -18.91
CA LEU A 350 20.33 -16.51 -18.58
C LEU A 350 19.42 -16.03 -19.71
N LEU A 351 19.93 -16.02 -20.95
CA LEU A 351 19.15 -15.71 -22.16
C LEU A 351 17.95 -16.67 -22.31
N LYS A 352 18.14 -17.96 -22.03
CA LYS A 352 17.08 -18.98 -22.07
C LYS A 352 16.02 -18.79 -20.98
N THR A 353 16.37 -18.26 -19.80
CA THR A 353 15.38 -17.87 -18.78
C THR A 353 14.64 -16.58 -19.15
N GLU A 354 15.32 -15.61 -19.76
CA GLU A 354 14.69 -14.34 -20.16
C GLU A 354 13.74 -14.52 -21.36
N VAL A 355 14.13 -15.34 -22.35
CA VAL A 355 13.25 -15.74 -23.46
C VAL A 355 12.01 -16.51 -22.97
N LYS A 356 12.10 -17.26 -21.85
CA LYS A 356 10.92 -17.82 -21.19
C LYS A 356 10.08 -16.73 -20.52
N ARG A 357 10.69 -15.86 -19.71
CA ARG A 357 9.99 -14.77 -19.01
C ARG A 357 9.17 -13.89 -19.97
N ILE A 358 9.77 -13.50 -21.10
CA ILE A 358 9.12 -12.69 -22.13
C ILE A 358 7.98 -13.48 -22.81
N ARG A 359 8.21 -14.75 -23.16
CA ARG A 359 7.19 -15.65 -23.74
C ARG A 359 5.99 -15.85 -22.81
N ASP A 360 6.24 -16.06 -21.52
CA ASP A 360 5.21 -16.31 -20.51
C ASP A 360 4.38 -15.06 -20.19
N ILE A 361 4.92 -13.86 -20.46
CA ILE A 361 4.17 -12.59 -20.45
C ILE A 361 3.32 -12.48 -21.73
N ILE A 362 3.92 -12.68 -22.91
CA ILE A 362 3.20 -12.62 -24.20
C ILE A 362 1.99 -13.57 -24.21
N TYR A 363 2.11 -14.78 -23.67
CA TYR A 363 0.97 -15.69 -23.57
C TYR A 363 -0.11 -15.20 -22.59
N LYS A 364 0.25 -14.68 -21.41
CA LYS A 364 -0.74 -14.11 -20.47
C LYS A 364 -1.47 -12.90 -21.05
N ASP A 365 -0.74 -12.04 -21.76
CA ASP A 365 -1.32 -10.88 -22.42
C ASP A 365 -2.28 -11.32 -23.53
N ALA A 366 -1.91 -12.33 -24.34
CA ALA A 366 -2.77 -12.93 -25.36
C ALA A 366 -4.00 -13.67 -24.80
N ASP A 367 -3.85 -14.43 -23.71
CA ASP A 367 -4.95 -15.08 -22.98
C ASP A 367 -5.91 -14.02 -22.42
N SER A 368 -5.39 -12.91 -21.91
CA SER A 368 -6.22 -11.79 -21.46
C SER A 368 -6.94 -11.10 -22.62
N MET A 369 -6.25 -10.86 -23.74
CA MET A 369 -6.81 -10.19 -24.92
C MET A 369 -7.94 -11.02 -25.56
N THR A 370 -7.73 -12.32 -25.71
CA THR A 370 -8.76 -13.24 -26.23
C THR A 370 -9.95 -13.38 -25.28
N SER A 371 -9.73 -13.35 -23.96
CA SER A 371 -10.80 -13.27 -22.95
C SER A 371 -11.62 -11.97 -23.06
N TRP A 372 -10.96 -10.82 -23.20
CA TRP A 372 -11.63 -9.53 -23.43
C TRP A 372 -12.41 -9.51 -24.75
N GLU A 373 -11.86 -10.08 -25.83
CA GLU A 373 -12.50 -10.15 -27.14
C GLU A 373 -13.71 -11.08 -27.13
N MET A 374 -13.61 -12.26 -26.49
CA MET A 374 -14.76 -13.14 -26.26
C MET A 374 -15.85 -12.41 -25.46
N ARG A 375 -15.48 -11.74 -24.36
CA ARG A 375 -16.45 -11.02 -23.52
C ARG A 375 -17.09 -9.82 -24.24
N LYS A 376 -16.35 -9.16 -25.14
CA LYS A 376 -16.89 -8.12 -26.03
C LYS A 376 -17.95 -8.72 -26.97
N LEU A 377 -17.66 -9.84 -27.64
CA LEU A 377 -18.59 -10.49 -28.57
C LEU A 377 -19.86 -10.99 -27.86
N GLU A 378 -19.76 -11.50 -26.62
CA GLU A 378 -20.92 -11.82 -25.78
C GLU A 378 -21.80 -10.61 -25.50
N LEU A 379 -21.20 -9.45 -25.20
CA LEU A 379 -21.91 -8.20 -24.93
C LEU A 379 -22.55 -7.62 -26.20
N GLU A 380 -21.84 -7.61 -27.33
CA GLU A 380 -22.39 -7.18 -28.63
C GLU A 380 -23.58 -8.04 -29.05
N LYS A 381 -23.50 -9.37 -28.85
CA LYS A 381 -24.62 -10.29 -29.07
C LYS A 381 -25.80 -9.95 -28.15
N ALA A 382 -25.57 -9.84 -26.84
CA ALA A 382 -26.65 -9.57 -25.87
C ALA A 382 -27.29 -8.19 -26.06
N MET A 383 -26.54 -7.20 -26.53
CA MET A 383 -27.08 -5.90 -26.94
C MET A 383 -27.99 -6.05 -28.16
N LYS A 384 -27.56 -6.76 -29.21
CA LYS A 384 -28.38 -7.00 -30.41
C LYS A 384 -29.66 -7.77 -30.11
N GLU A 385 -29.60 -8.79 -29.25
CA GLU A 385 -30.79 -9.51 -28.77
C GLU A 385 -31.78 -8.55 -28.06
N ARG A 386 -31.26 -7.60 -27.26
CA ARG A 386 -32.09 -6.59 -26.58
C ARG A 386 -32.63 -5.49 -27.50
N GLU A 387 -31.88 -5.10 -28.53
CA GLU A 387 -32.36 -4.20 -29.56
C GLU A 387 -33.52 -4.84 -30.35
N GLU A 388 -33.44 -6.14 -30.64
CA GLU A 388 -34.51 -6.91 -31.28
C GLU A 388 -35.74 -7.08 -30.36
N GLU A 389 -35.57 -7.40 -29.08
CA GLU A 389 -36.65 -7.38 -28.08
C GLU A 389 -37.37 -6.02 -28.05
N ILE A 390 -36.62 -4.91 -27.90
CA ILE A 390 -37.15 -3.54 -27.83
C ILE A 390 -37.84 -3.17 -29.15
N HIS A 391 -37.32 -3.60 -30.30
CA HIS A 391 -37.96 -3.38 -31.60
C HIS A 391 -39.33 -4.07 -31.67
N VAL A 392 -39.45 -5.32 -31.25
CA VAL A 392 -40.71 -6.07 -31.24
C VAL A 392 -41.73 -5.46 -30.27
N TYR A 393 -41.33 -5.06 -29.06
CA TYR A 393 -42.22 -4.34 -28.15
C TYR A 393 -42.67 -2.99 -28.73
N SER A 394 -41.79 -2.30 -29.46
CA SER A 394 -42.12 -1.03 -30.13
C SER A 394 -43.09 -1.22 -31.31
N GLU A 395 -42.93 -2.30 -32.10
CA GLU A 395 -43.89 -2.71 -33.14
C GLU A 395 -45.27 -2.99 -32.56
N MET A 396 -45.32 -3.78 -31.47
CA MET A 396 -46.56 -4.12 -30.78
C MET A 396 -47.28 -2.87 -30.24
N LEU A 397 -46.55 -1.94 -29.61
CA LEU A 397 -47.11 -0.69 -29.10
C LEU A 397 -47.57 0.24 -30.23
N ARG A 398 -46.84 0.32 -31.36
CA ARG A 398 -47.29 1.02 -32.57
C ARG A 398 -48.60 0.44 -33.10
N HIS A 399 -48.73 -0.89 -33.12
CA HIS A 399 -49.94 -1.56 -33.58
C HIS A 399 -51.14 -1.32 -32.65
N GLN A 400 -50.93 -1.43 -31.33
CA GLN A 400 -51.97 -1.17 -30.34
C GLN A 400 -52.47 0.29 -30.41
N LEU A 401 -51.56 1.25 -30.52
CA LEU A 401 -51.91 2.67 -30.67
C LEU A 401 -52.70 2.93 -31.95
N LYS A 402 -52.37 2.24 -33.06
CA LYS A 402 -53.14 2.32 -34.30
C LYS A 402 -54.57 1.80 -34.15
N ILE A 403 -54.78 0.67 -33.47
CA ILE A 403 -56.13 0.12 -33.21
C ILE A 403 -56.93 1.11 -32.37
N THR A 404 -56.38 1.59 -31.25
CA THR A 404 -57.06 2.53 -30.36
C THR A 404 -57.41 3.86 -31.05
N GLU A 405 -56.56 4.34 -31.96
CA GLU A 405 -56.86 5.53 -32.78
C GLU A 405 -57.96 5.26 -33.83
N GLN A 406 -58.04 4.06 -34.41
CA GLN A 406 -59.14 3.67 -35.31
C GLN A 406 -60.47 3.57 -34.55
N ASP A 407 -60.48 3.00 -33.34
CA ASP A 407 -61.67 2.96 -32.48
C ASP A 407 -62.12 4.37 -32.07
N ARG A 408 -61.16 5.25 -31.72
CA ARG A 408 -61.44 6.67 -31.43
C ARG A 408 -62.05 7.40 -32.63
N GLN A 409 -61.57 7.14 -33.84
CA GLN A 409 -62.15 7.69 -35.08
C GLN A 409 -63.57 7.16 -35.33
N LYS A 410 -63.81 5.87 -35.15
CA LYS A 410 -65.14 5.24 -35.26
C LYS A 410 -66.15 5.86 -34.29
N LEU A 411 -65.81 5.96 -33.01
CA LEU A 411 -66.64 6.61 -31.99
C LEU A 411 -66.89 8.10 -32.30
N SER A 412 -65.90 8.79 -32.88
CA SER A 412 -66.05 10.19 -33.32
C SER A 412 -67.00 10.34 -34.51
N MET A 413 -67.10 9.34 -35.39
CA MET A 413 -68.08 9.33 -36.49
C MET A 413 -69.49 9.04 -35.97
N GLU A 414 -69.65 8.06 -35.09
CA GLU A 414 -70.93 7.72 -34.45
C GLU A 414 -71.50 8.92 -33.66
N LEU A 415 -70.66 9.60 -32.87
CA LEU A 415 -71.03 10.83 -32.17
C LEU A 415 -71.48 11.94 -33.14
N ASN A 416 -70.80 12.12 -34.27
CA ASN A 416 -71.17 13.14 -35.25
C ASN A 416 -72.47 12.79 -36.01
N GLU A 417 -72.76 11.49 -36.21
CA GLU A 417 -74.04 11.04 -36.75
C GLU A 417 -75.21 11.33 -35.78
N GLU A 418 -75.04 11.05 -34.49
CA GLU A 418 -76.05 11.38 -33.47
C GLU A 418 -76.24 12.89 -33.31
N LEU A 419 -75.17 13.69 -33.33
CA LEU A 419 -75.27 15.16 -33.35
C LEU A 419 -76.06 15.67 -34.58
N SER A 420 -75.86 15.05 -35.75
CA SER A 420 -76.64 15.36 -36.96
C SER A 420 -78.12 14.98 -36.82
N LYS A 421 -78.43 13.83 -36.19
CA LYS A 421 -79.81 13.43 -35.88
C LYS A 421 -80.49 14.41 -34.91
N VAL A 422 -79.79 14.83 -33.86
CA VAL A 422 -80.26 15.84 -32.90
C VAL A 422 -80.52 17.18 -33.61
N GLU A 423 -79.59 17.64 -34.45
CA GLU A 423 -79.75 18.90 -35.19
C GLU A 423 -80.91 18.83 -36.20
N MET A 424 -81.13 17.68 -36.87
CA MET A 424 -82.32 17.48 -37.71
C MET A 424 -83.64 17.53 -36.92
N VAL A 425 -83.69 16.97 -35.70
CA VAL A 425 -84.88 17.04 -34.83
C VAL A 425 -85.10 18.47 -34.34
N LYS A 426 -84.03 19.17 -33.95
CA LYS A 426 -84.06 20.58 -33.55
C LYS A 426 -84.56 21.49 -34.68
N ASN A 427 -84.04 21.38 -35.90
CA ASN A 427 -84.53 22.14 -37.06
C ASN A 427 -86.02 21.86 -37.36
N ARG A 428 -86.48 20.61 -37.21
CA ARG A 428 -87.92 20.28 -37.34
C ARG A 428 -88.77 20.94 -36.26
N PHE A 429 -88.27 21.04 -35.03
CA PHE A 429 -88.94 21.74 -33.94
C PHE A 429 -88.99 23.25 -34.19
N GLU A 430 -87.88 23.87 -34.59
CA GLU A 430 -87.80 25.30 -34.94
C GLU A 430 -88.76 25.67 -36.09
N ILE A 431 -88.90 24.81 -37.11
CA ILE A 431 -89.90 24.96 -38.18
C ILE A 431 -91.34 24.82 -37.65
N MET A 432 -91.60 23.85 -36.77
CA MET A 432 -92.92 23.66 -36.15
C MET A 432 -93.32 24.89 -35.33
N GLU A 433 -92.41 25.39 -34.48
CA GLU A 433 -92.60 26.59 -33.67
C GLU A 433 -92.82 27.84 -34.55
N SER A 434 -92.01 28.01 -35.60
CA SER A 434 -92.19 29.08 -36.59
C SER A 434 -93.55 29.03 -37.30
N SER A 435 -94.03 27.82 -37.64
CA SER A 435 -95.35 27.65 -38.26
C SER A 435 -96.50 27.95 -37.28
N LEU A 436 -96.31 27.68 -36.00
CA LEU A 436 -97.27 27.98 -34.93
C LEU A 436 -97.29 29.49 -34.55
N ALA A 437 -96.18 30.19 -34.78
CA ALA A 437 -96.08 31.64 -34.61
C ALA A 437 -96.72 32.46 -35.75
N GLY A 438 -96.98 31.83 -36.91
CA GLY A 438 -97.44 32.52 -38.14
C GLY A 438 -98.85 33.12 -38.10
N SER A 439 -99.63 32.92 -37.03
CA SER A 439 -100.95 33.54 -36.85
C SER A 439 -100.88 34.78 -35.93
N GLU A 440 -100.26 35.86 -36.41
CA GLU A 440 -100.29 37.16 -35.74
C GLU A 440 -101.68 37.82 -35.91
N GLY A 441 -102.59 37.49 -34.98
CA GLY A 441 -103.96 38.01 -34.98
C GLY A 441 -104.69 37.60 -33.72
N GLU A 442 -104.33 38.26 -32.61
CA GLU A 442 -104.58 37.83 -31.23
C GLU A 442 -103.86 36.52 -30.86
N LYS A 443 -103.20 36.50 -29.69
CA LYS A 443 -102.73 35.24 -29.10
C LYS A 443 -103.95 34.45 -28.68
N SER A 444 -104.40 33.56 -29.55
CA SER A 444 -105.63 32.80 -29.37
C SER A 444 -105.68 32.11 -28.02
N GLN A 445 -106.87 31.77 -27.54
CA GLN A 445 -107.00 31.03 -26.28
C GLN A 445 -106.27 29.68 -26.35
N ILE A 446 -106.06 29.13 -27.56
CA ILE A 446 -105.18 27.98 -27.81
C ILE A 446 -103.71 28.32 -27.55
N TYR A 447 -103.17 29.47 -27.99
CA TYR A 447 -101.79 29.86 -27.64
C TYR A 447 -101.57 29.91 -26.12
N TYR A 448 -102.49 30.52 -25.37
CA TYR A 448 -102.35 30.60 -23.91
C TYR A 448 -102.59 29.26 -23.21
N ILE A 449 -103.52 28.42 -23.68
CA ILE A 449 -103.71 27.06 -23.17
C ILE A 449 -102.50 26.18 -23.48
N THR A 450 -101.98 26.22 -24.71
CA THR A 450 -100.80 25.47 -25.14
C THR A 450 -99.56 25.95 -24.39
N LYS A 451 -99.35 27.26 -24.22
CA LYS A 451 -98.25 27.76 -23.39
C LYS A 451 -98.40 27.33 -21.93
N ALA A 452 -99.57 27.52 -21.30
CA ALA A 452 -99.79 27.05 -19.93
C ALA A 452 -99.64 25.51 -19.80
N SER A 453 -99.93 24.75 -20.85
CA SER A 453 -99.72 23.30 -20.90
C SER A 453 -98.25 22.93 -21.08
N LEU A 454 -97.50 23.67 -21.90
CA LEU A 454 -96.05 23.52 -22.07
C LEU A 454 -95.28 23.91 -20.80
N ASP A 455 -95.61 25.07 -20.21
CA ASP A 455 -95.04 25.53 -18.94
C ASP A 455 -95.34 24.50 -17.82
N LYS A 456 -96.56 23.95 -17.77
CA LYS A 456 -96.96 22.86 -16.85
C LYS A 456 -96.23 21.55 -17.14
N GLU A 457 -96.01 21.19 -18.41
CA GLU A 457 -95.31 19.97 -18.84
C GLU A 457 -93.80 20.07 -18.60
N GLU A 458 -93.21 21.26 -18.75
CA GLU A 458 -91.83 21.52 -18.38
C GLU A 458 -91.65 21.46 -16.85
N LEU A 459 -92.58 22.02 -16.08
CA LEU A 459 -92.61 21.86 -14.62
C LEU A 459 -92.87 20.40 -14.20
N ARG A 460 -93.68 19.63 -14.95
CA ARG A 460 -93.85 18.19 -14.74
C ARG A 460 -92.55 17.44 -14.98
N ARG A 461 -91.89 17.66 -16.13
CA ARG A 461 -90.59 17.05 -16.44
C ARG A 461 -89.52 17.43 -15.43
N LYS A 462 -89.44 18.70 -15.02
CA LYS A 462 -88.52 19.14 -13.94
C LYS A 462 -88.86 18.49 -12.59
N SER A 463 -90.13 18.30 -12.25
CA SER A 463 -90.55 17.58 -11.04
C SER A 463 -90.21 16.09 -11.10
N GLU A 464 -90.37 15.45 -12.26
CA GLU A 464 -90.05 14.03 -12.47
C GLU A 464 -88.54 13.79 -12.56
N GLU A 465 -87.79 14.71 -13.15
CA GLU A 465 -86.32 14.71 -13.16
C GLU A 465 -85.75 14.92 -11.76
N MET A 466 -86.30 15.87 -10.99
CA MET A 466 -85.97 16.03 -9.56
C MET A 466 -86.35 14.78 -8.75
N LYS A 467 -87.51 14.17 -8.98
CA LYS A 467 -87.89 12.90 -8.31
C LYS A 467 -86.97 11.76 -8.69
N ALA A 468 -86.56 11.64 -9.95
CA ALA A 468 -85.60 10.64 -10.40
C ALA A 468 -84.19 10.92 -9.85
N GLN A 469 -83.81 12.19 -9.67
CA GLN A 469 -82.57 12.57 -9.00
C GLN A 469 -82.61 12.27 -7.50
N ILE A 470 -83.73 12.59 -6.82
CA ILE A 470 -83.98 12.24 -5.41
C ILE A 470 -83.91 10.72 -5.25
N HIS A 471 -84.64 9.94 -6.05
CA HIS A 471 -84.59 8.47 -6.00
C HIS A 471 -83.18 7.91 -6.32
N ARG A 472 -82.41 8.54 -7.21
CA ARG A 472 -80.99 8.17 -7.42
C ARG A 472 -80.14 8.46 -6.19
N MET A 473 -80.30 9.63 -5.56
CA MET A 473 -79.59 10.00 -4.33
C MET A 473 -80.05 9.17 -3.12
N GLU A 474 -81.31 8.74 -3.06
CA GLU A 474 -81.85 7.84 -2.03
C GLU A 474 -81.26 6.43 -2.18
N LEU A 475 -81.21 5.90 -3.41
CA LEU A 475 -80.49 4.65 -3.70
C LEU A 475 -78.98 4.78 -3.43
N GLU A 476 -78.36 5.91 -3.76
CA GLU A 476 -76.93 6.16 -3.50
C GLU A 476 -76.65 6.29 -2.00
N THR A 477 -77.47 7.03 -1.24
CA THR A 477 -77.32 7.15 0.22
C THR A 477 -77.61 5.85 0.93
N GLU A 478 -78.57 5.04 0.47
CA GLU A 478 -78.82 3.70 1.01
C GLU A 478 -77.71 2.72 0.61
N ALA A 479 -77.14 2.79 -0.60
CA ALA A 479 -75.97 2.02 -1.00
C ALA A 479 -74.71 2.42 -0.22
N LEU A 480 -74.50 3.72 0.04
CA LEU A 480 -73.43 4.25 0.88
C LEU A 480 -73.63 3.85 2.35
N LYS A 481 -74.86 3.90 2.88
CA LYS A 481 -75.24 3.42 4.21
C LYS A 481 -74.99 1.92 4.37
N ASN A 482 -75.39 1.11 3.40
CA ASN A 482 -75.07 -0.33 3.36
C ASN A 482 -73.55 -0.58 3.22
N THR A 483 -72.84 0.23 2.43
CA THR A 483 -71.36 0.17 2.34
C THR A 483 -70.70 0.53 3.66
N ILE A 484 -71.16 1.58 4.35
CA ILE A 484 -70.69 1.99 5.68
C ILE A 484 -71.05 0.92 6.73
N GLN A 485 -72.20 0.26 6.63
CA GLN A 485 -72.60 -0.83 7.53
C GLN A 485 -71.76 -2.09 7.30
N LEU A 486 -71.50 -2.47 6.04
CA LEU A 486 -70.57 -3.55 5.69
C LEU A 486 -69.12 -3.23 6.08
N PHE A 487 -68.68 -1.97 5.94
CA PHE A 487 -67.33 -1.55 6.28
C PHE A 487 -67.14 -1.42 7.79
N SER A 488 -68.09 -0.84 8.53
CA SER A 488 -68.06 -0.78 10.00
C SER A 488 -68.26 -2.16 10.63
N GLY A 489 -69.11 -3.02 10.06
CA GLY A 489 -69.19 -4.44 10.39
C GLY A 489 -67.84 -5.12 10.20
N ARG A 490 -67.25 -5.07 9.01
CA ARG A 490 -65.91 -5.62 8.74
C ARG A 490 -64.81 -5.00 9.60
N CYS A 491 -64.86 -3.71 9.94
CA CYS A 491 -63.91 -3.09 10.87
C CYS A 491 -64.12 -3.56 12.31
N SER A 492 -65.35 -3.81 12.75
CA SER A 492 -65.68 -4.43 14.03
C SER A 492 -65.22 -5.88 14.09
N ASP A 493 -65.49 -6.66 13.05
CA ASP A 493 -65.08 -8.06 12.91
C ASP A 493 -63.56 -8.19 12.81
N TYR A 494 -62.90 -7.30 12.06
CA TYR A 494 -61.44 -7.22 11.97
C TYR A 494 -60.83 -6.76 13.30
N SER A 495 -61.39 -5.76 13.98
CA SER A 495 -60.95 -5.36 15.33
C SER A 495 -61.11 -6.50 16.36
N THR A 496 -62.22 -7.23 16.30
CA THR A 496 -62.52 -8.38 17.17
C THR A 496 -61.64 -9.58 16.86
N SER A 497 -61.36 -9.85 15.59
CA SER A 497 -60.48 -10.94 15.16
C SER A 497 -59.02 -10.61 15.42
N LEU A 498 -58.57 -9.39 15.11
CA LEU A 498 -57.22 -8.92 15.40
C LEU A 498 -56.97 -8.87 16.90
N SER A 499 -57.93 -8.43 17.73
CA SER A 499 -57.78 -8.46 19.19
C SER A 499 -57.83 -9.87 19.79
N LYS A 500 -58.55 -10.83 19.17
CA LYS A 500 -58.45 -12.26 19.52
C LYS A 500 -57.09 -12.85 19.15
N VAL A 501 -56.66 -12.73 17.89
CA VAL A 501 -55.36 -13.22 17.40
C VAL A 501 -54.22 -12.60 18.21
N LYS A 502 -54.29 -11.30 18.49
CA LYS A 502 -53.31 -10.61 19.33
C LYS A 502 -53.28 -11.19 20.75
N LYS A 503 -54.42 -11.42 21.41
CA LYS A 503 -54.48 -12.05 22.74
C LYS A 503 -53.91 -13.48 22.82
N PHE A 504 -53.81 -14.20 21.70
CA PHE A 504 -53.29 -15.58 21.64
C PHE A 504 -51.92 -15.70 20.96
N SER A 505 -51.27 -14.59 20.56
CA SER A 505 -49.86 -14.65 20.14
C SER A 505 -48.95 -14.73 21.37
N GLU A 506 -48.02 -15.68 21.35
CA GLU A 506 -47.01 -15.87 22.40
C GLU A 506 -46.15 -14.59 22.57
N GLU A 507 -45.76 -13.98 21.45
CA GLU A 507 -45.08 -12.67 21.39
C GLU A 507 -45.92 -11.53 22.02
N TYR A 508 -47.25 -11.63 22.03
CA TYR A 508 -48.09 -10.62 22.67
C TYR A 508 -48.25 -10.87 24.17
N GLN A 509 -48.25 -12.12 24.62
CA GLN A 509 -48.18 -12.41 26.06
C GLN A 509 -46.82 -11.99 26.63
N GLU A 510 -45.72 -12.32 25.96
CA GLU A 510 -44.38 -11.84 26.29
C GLU A 510 -44.34 -10.29 26.25
N LYS A 511 -44.83 -9.67 25.18
CA LYS A 511 -44.91 -8.21 25.10
C LYS A 511 -45.74 -7.59 26.25
N VAL A 512 -46.88 -8.16 26.63
CA VAL A 512 -47.71 -7.63 27.72
C VAL A 512 -46.98 -7.77 29.05
N GLN A 513 -46.31 -8.90 29.30
CA GLN A 513 -45.44 -9.08 30.47
C GLN A 513 -44.32 -8.04 30.48
N LEU A 514 -43.62 -7.82 29.36
CA LEU A 514 -42.58 -6.80 29.23
C LEU A 514 -43.13 -5.36 29.36
N GLU A 515 -44.34 -5.06 28.90
CA GLU A 515 -44.99 -3.75 29.10
C GLU A 515 -45.43 -3.56 30.57
N GLU A 516 -45.84 -4.60 31.28
CA GLU A 516 -46.12 -4.55 32.73
C GLU A 516 -44.84 -4.47 33.57
N GLU A 517 -43.79 -5.22 33.23
CA GLU A 517 -42.46 -5.11 33.86
C GLU A 517 -41.89 -3.71 33.64
N LEU A 518 -41.90 -3.19 32.41
CA LEU A 518 -41.47 -1.82 32.09
C LEU A 518 -42.27 -0.79 32.87
N LYS A 519 -43.60 -0.94 32.98
CA LYS A 519 -44.47 -0.05 33.76
C LYS A 519 -44.19 -0.14 35.26
N SER A 520 -43.87 -1.33 35.79
CA SER A 520 -43.45 -1.51 37.19
C SER A 520 -42.08 -0.87 37.47
N ALA A 521 -41.15 -0.98 36.52
CA ALA A 521 -39.81 -0.38 36.59
C ALA A 521 -39.90 1.15 36.45
N GLU A 522 -40.72 1.67 35.55
CA GLU A 522 -41.04 3.10 35.43
C GLU A 522 -41.67 3.64 36.71
N ASN A 523 -42.64 2.96 37.30
CA ASN A 523 -43.28 3.40 38.53
C ASN A 523 -42.29 3.36 39.71
N THR A 524 -41.44 2.34 39.78
CA THR A 524 -40.33 2.26 40.75
C THR A 524 -39.32 3.38 40.54
N LEU A 525 -39.02 3.75 39.29
CA LEU A 525 -38.10 4.82 38.93
C LEU A 525 -38.70 6.21 39.19
N LYS A 526 -40.00 6.41 38.94
CA LYS A 526 -40.76 7.61 39.31
C LYS A 526 -40.79 7.77 40.83
N PHE A 527 -41.08 6.70 41.58
CA PHE A 527 -41.03 6.70 43.04
C PHE A 527 -39.64 7.00 43.59
N LYS A 528 -38.58 6.40 43.03
CA LYS A 528 -37.18 6.71 43.42
C LYS A 528 -36.78 8.14 43.07
N LYS A 529 -37.18 8.67 41.90
CA LYS A 529 -36.98 10.08 41.55
C LYS A 529 -37.69 11.02 42.52
N GLN A 530 -38.95 10.74 42.86
CA GLN A 530 -39.70 11.52 43.84
C GLN A 530 -39.03 11.45 45.22
N GLN A 531 -38.67 10.27 45.71
CA GLN A 531 -37.99 10.11 47.00
C GLN A 531 -36.62 10.82 47.05
N ILE A 532 -35.88 10.88 45.94
CA ILE A 532 -34.66 11.69 45.83
C ILE A 532 -34.99 13.19 45.89
N LEU A 533 -36.00 13.63 45.14
CA LEU A 533 -36.45 15.03 45.13
C LEU A 533 -36.94 15.48 46.52
N ASP A 534 -37.76 14.67 47.19
CA ASP A 534 -38.27 14.94 48.55
C ASP A 534 -37.14 15.04 49.57
N ARG A 535 -36.12 14.17 49.49
CA ARG A 535 -34.91 14.25 50.31
C ARG A 535 -34.10 15.52 50.02
N LEU A 536 -34.04 15.96 48.77
CA LEU A 536 -33.30 17.16 48.35
C LEU A 536 -34.04 18.43 48.82
N ILE A 537 -35.36 18.47 48.65
CA ILE A 537 -36.24 19.50 49.21
C ILE A 537 -36.08 19.57 50.73
N LEU A 538 -36.19 18.44 51.43
CA LEU A 538 -36.00 18.37 52.89
C LEU A 538 -34.61 18.85 53.32
N TYR A 539 -33.55 18.50 52.58
CA TYR A 539 -32.20 19.01 52.86
C TYR A 539 -32.12 20.53 52.66
N THR A 540 -32.68 21.07 51.57
CA THR A 540 -32.72 22.53 51.35
C THR A 540 -33.57 23.25 52.38
N PHE A 541 -34.69 22.66 52.83
CA PHE A 541 -35.53 23.20 53.89
C PHE A 541 -34.78 23.23 55.22
N ILE A 542 -34.17 22.12 55.64
CA ILE A 542 -33.35 22.06 56.87
C ILE A 542 -32.18 23.05 56.81
N LYS A 543 -31.57 23.24 55.64
CA LYS A 543 -30.52 24.24 55.43
C LYS A 543 -31.07 25.67 55.59
N LEU A 544 -32.13 26.03 54.88
CA LEU A 544 -32.75 27.36 54.94
C LEU A 544 -33.30 27.66 56.34
N THR A 545 -33.93 26.70 57.01
CA THR A 545 -34.35 26.81 58.42
C THR A 545 -33.16 27.09 59.34
N ARG A 546 -32.01 26.42 59.16
CA ARG A 546 -30.80 26.72 59.95
C ARG A 546 -30.25 28.11 59.65
N GLU A 547 -30.24 28.52 58.38
CA GLU A 547 -29.80 29.85 57.97
C GLU A 547 -30.71 30.94 58.56
N ILE A 548 -32.04 30.78 58.50
CA ILE A 548 -33.04 31.68 59.10
C ILE A 548 -32.90 31.75 60.62
N ARG A 549 -32.87 30.60 61.33
CA ARG A 549 -32.70 30.57 62.79
C ARG A 549 -31.36 31.18 63.22
N SER A 550 -30.29 31.00 62.43
CA SER A 550 -28.99 31.66 62.69
C SER A 550 -29.02 33.17 62.47
N ALA A 551 -29.73 33.66 61.44
CA ALA A 551 -29.90 35.08 61.18
C ALA A 551 -30.80 35.78 62.23
N GLN A 552 -31.78 35.04 62.77
CA GLN A 552 -32.69 35.51 63.83
C GLN A 552 -32.12 35.30 65.25
N SER A 553 -30.95 34.65 65.39
CA SER A 553 -30.32 34.32 66.68
C SER A 553 -31.18 33.47 67.63
N THR A 554 -32.13 32.69 67.10
CA THR A 554 -33.07 31.85 67.86
C THR A 554 -32.62 30.39 67.89
N SER A 555 -32.41 29.85 69.09
CA SER A 555 -31.93 28.47 69.29
C SER A 555 -33.07 27.43 69.28
N SER A 556 -34.25 27.81 69.77
CA SER A 556 -35.47 27.00 69.76
C SER A 556 -36.27 27.19 68.47
N GLU A 557 -37.13 26.21 68.16
CA GLU A 557 -38.10 26.28 67.07
C GLU A 557 -39.09 27.45 67.24
N THR A 558 -39.41 28.13 66.14
CA THR A 558 -40.28 29.32 66.12
C THR A 558 -41.77 28.97 66.11
N LEU A 559 -42.64 29.92 66.46
CA LEU A 559 -44.10 29.69 66.51
C LEU A 559 -44.69 29.46 65.12
N GLU A 560 -44.12 30.12 64.11
CA GLU A 560 -44.46 30.00 62.70
C GLU A 560 -44.18 28.58 62.19
N GLU A 561 -43.05 27.98 62.59
CA GLU A 561 -42.70 26.60 62.27
C GLU A 561 -43.65 25.59 62.95
N GLN A 562 -44.20 25.93 64.13
CA GLN A 562 -45.21 25.09 64.80
C GLN A 562 -46.58 25.17 64.10
N ASP A 563 -47.04 26.37 63.68
CA ASP A 563 -48.29 26.48 62.91
C ASP A 563 -48.18 25.82 61.53
N ILE A 564 -47.04 25.96 60.85
CA ILE A 564 -46.77 25.25 59.58
C ILE A 564 -46.90 23.73 59.77
N LYS A 565 -46.24 23.15 60.79
CA LYS A 565 -46.37 21.71 61.09
C LYS A 565 -47.81 21.30 61.42
N LEU A 566 -48.56 22.11 62.16
CA LEU A 566 -49.95 21.83 62.53
C LEU A 566 -50.88 21.88 61.29
N ARG A 567 -50.60 22.81 60.37
CA ARG A 567 -51.27 22.97 59.08
C ARG A 567 -50.98 21.79 58.14
N GLU A 568 -49.72 21.39 58.03
CA GLU A 568 -49.28 20.19 57.29
C GLU A 568 -49.95 18.93 57.85
N LEU A 569 -49.98 18.75 59.18
CA LEU A 569 -50.60 17.59 59.83
C LEU A 569 -52.12 17.52 59.55
N LYS A 570 -52.82 18.66 59.58
CA LYS A 570 -54.24 18.74 59.17
C LYS A 570 -54.43 18.40 57.69
N GLN A 571 -53.55 18.87 56.82
CA GLN A 571 -53.62 18.63 55.37
C GLN A 571 -53.30 17.17 55.00
N PHE A 572 -52.33 16.55 55.68
CA PHE A 572 -52.00 15.13 55.59
C PHE A 572 -53.17 14.25 56.02
N ASN A 573 -53.79 14.54 57.17
CA ASN A 573 -54.97 13.81 57.65
C ASN A 573 -56.16 13.95 56.66
N LYS A 574 -56.39 15.15 56.10
CA LYS A 574 -57.39 15.34 55.04
C LYS A 574 -57.09 14.54 53.77
N SER A 575 -55.81 14.39 53.42
CA SER A 575 -55.37 13.56 52.28
C SER A 575 -55.67 12.08 52.50
N ILE A 576 -55.36 11.53 53.69
CA ILE A 576 -55.67 10.14 54.05
C ILE A 576 -57.17 9.86 53.96
N ASN A 577 -58.02 10.73 54.54
CA ASN A 577 -59.47 10.54 54.50
C ASN A 577 -60.01 10.55 53.05
N ASN A 578 -59.48 11.43 52.18
CA ASN A 578 -59.85 11.42 50.76
C ASN A 578 -59.40 10.14 50.04
N MET A 579 -58.20 9.63 50.32
CA MET A 579 -57.67 8.40 49.74
C MET A 579 -58.47 7.17 50.19
N LEU A 580 -58.84 7.11 51.47
CA LEU A 580 -59.67 6.07 52.06
C LEU A 580 -61.08 6.06 51.45
N ASN A 581 -61.73 7.22 51.37
CA ASN A 581 -63.03 7.37 50.71
C ASN A 581 -63.01 6.95 49.24
N LYS A 582 -61.89 7.13 48.53
CA LYS A 582 -61.74 6.71 47.13
C LYS A 582 -61.57 5.18 47.01
N ALA A 583 -60.77 4.56 47.88
CA ALA A 583 -60.69 3.10 47.94
C ALA A 583 -62.05 2.45 48.26
N MET A 584 -62.83 3.06 49.16
CA MET A 584 -64.21 2.64 49.49
C MET A 584 -65.24 2.87 48.36
N GLN A 585 -64.87 3.57 47.29
CA GLN A 585 -65.68 3.70 46.06
C GLN A 585 -65.25 2.71 44.97
N GLU A 586 -64.01 2.21 45.02
CA GLU A 586 -63.45 1.28 44.03
C GLU A 586 -63.73 -0.18 44.43
N ASP A 587 -63.68 -0.53 45.72
CA ASP A 587 -64.07 -1.85 46.25
C ASP A 587 -65.21 -1.74 47.30
N PRO A 588 -66.45 -2.13 46.97
CA PRO A 588 -67.59 -2.10 47.91
C PRO A 588 -67.41 -3.00 49.14
N ASP A 589 -66.79 -4.17 48.97
CA ASP A 589 -66.59 -5.17 50.03
C ASP A 589 -65.53 -4.74 51.06
N LEU A 590 -64.72 -3.73 50.75
CA LEU A 590 -63.77 -3.13 51.68
C LEU A 590 -64.46 -2.36 52.82
N ARG A 591 -65.69 -1.90 52.58
CA ARG A 591 -66.48 -1.08 53.50
C ARG A 591 -66.81 -1.78 54.83
N PRO A 592 -67.42 -2.98 54.87
CA PRO A 592 -67.66 -3.69 56.13
C PRO A 592 -66.36 -4.04 56.88
N ILE A 593 -65.27 -4.33 56.18
CA ILE A 593 -63.97 -4.64 56.80
C ILE A 593 -63.38 -3.39 57.47
N LEU A 594 -63.45 -2.23 56.80
CA LEU A 594 -63.04 -0.95 57.39
C LEU A 594 -63.92 -0.55 58.57
N GLU A 595 -65.24 -0.78 58.49
CA GLU A 595 -66.15 -0.56 59.61
C GLU A 595 -65.78 -1.46 60.81
N GLU A 596 -65.49 -2.75 60.60
CA GLU A 596 -65.01 -3.65 61.66
C GLU A 596 -63.67 -3.18 62.26
N CYS A 597 -62.74 -2.72 61.42
CA CYS A 597 -61.48 -2.13 61.89
C CYS A 597 -61.71 -0.84 62.70
N PHE A 598 -62.61 0.05 62.28
CA PHE A 598 -62.95 1.25 63.05
C PHE A 598 -63.69 0.91 64.36
N GLN A 599 -64.55 -0.12 64.38
CA GLN A 599 -65.16 -0.61 65.62
C GLN A 599 -64.12 -1.26 66.56
N LYS A 600 -63.12 -1.96 66.04
CA LYS A 600 -61.97 -2.46 66.83
C LYS A 600 -61.10 -1.33 67.37
N VAL A 601 -60.88 -0.27 66.60
CA VAL A 601 -60.17 0.93 67.08
C VAL A 601 -61.02 1.70 68.11
N LEU A 602 -62.32 1.84 67.92
CA LEU A 602 -63.24 2.46 68.88
C LEU A 602 -63.33 1.68 70.20
N THR A 603 -63.37 0.35 70.16
CA THR A 603 -63.35 -0.48 71.38
C THR A 603 -61.99 -0.45 72.09
N LEU A 604 -60.87 -0.44 71.36
CA LEU A 604 -59.55 -0.17 71.94
C LEU A 604 -59.48 1.25 72.55
N PHE A 605 -60.06 2.26 71.90
CA PHE A 605 -60.11 3.64 72.41
C PHE A 605 -61.01 3.75 73.66
N SER A 606 -62.09 2.99 73.73
CA SER A 606 -62.93 2.84 74.94
C SER A 606 -62.14 2.20 76.09
N MET A 607 -61.37 1.13 75.83
CA MET A 607 -60.49 0.55 76.86
C MET A 607 -59.37 1.52 77.29
N ILE A 608 -58.90 2.40 76.40
CA ILE A 608 -57.99 3.50 76.76
C ILE A 608 -58.69 4.57 77.61
N GLN A 609 -60.01 4.80 77.44
CA GLN A 609 -60.80 5.65 78.35
C GLN A 609 -61.10 5.02 79.72
N GLU A 610 -60.97 3.71 79.87
CA GLU A 610 -61.04 3.06 81.20
C GLU A 610 -59.74 3.24 82.01
N SER A 611 -58.63 3.62 81.37
CA SER A 611 -57.47 4.16 82.08
C SER A 611 -57.79 5.55 82.65
N SER A 612 -57.72 5.68 83.97
CA SER A 612 -58.17 6.84 84.74
C SER A 612 -57.42 8.16 84.47
N ILE A 613 -56.37 8.13 83.64
CA ILE A 613 -55.50 9.27 83.33
C ILE A 613 -56.04 10.17 82.21
N ILE A 614 -56.91 9.66 81.32
CA ILE A 614 -57.34 10.38 80.09
C ILE A 614 -58.75 11.00 80.22
N LYS A 615 -59.39 10.95 81.40
CA LYS A 615 -60.74 11.51 81.64
C LYS A 615 -60.82 13.04 81.78
N PHE A 616 -59.70 13.78 81.68
CA PHE A 616 -59.70 15.24 81.87
C PHE A 616 -59.81 16.08 80.57
N TYR A 617 -59.50 15.50 79.40
CA TYR A 617 -59.33 16.29 78.15
C TYR A 617 -60.45 16.13 77.10
N CYS A 618 -61.36 15.16 77.24
CA CYS A 618 -62.36 14.85 76.20
C CYS A 618 -63.78 15.40 76.48
N SER A 619 -64.00 16.00 77.65
CA SER A 619 -65.36 16.33 78.16
C SER A 619 -66.05 17.55 77.52
N SER A 620 -65.48 18.12 76.45
CA SER A 620 -65.89 19.44 75.91
C SER A 620 -66.56 19.40 74.53
N LEU A 621 -66.83 18.22 73.94
CA LEU A 621 -67.26 18.08 72.55
C LEU A 621 -68.46 17.16 72.28
N LEU A 622 -69.17 16.68 73.31
CA LEU A 622 -70.41 15.90 73.16
C LEU A 622 -71.57 16.54 73.93
N PHE A 623 -72.28 17.45 73.26
CA PHE A 623 -73.56 17.99 73.72
C PHE A 623 -74.52 18.13 72.54
N LEU A 624 -75.60 17.34 72.54
CA LEU A 624 -76.84 17.42 71.74
C LEU A 624 -76.69 17.54 70.19
N SER A 625 -77.15 16.62 69.33
CA SER A 625 -78.43 15.88 69.26
C SER A 625 -79.68 16.76 69.09
N GLY A 626 -80.38 16.64 67.96
CA GLY A 626 -81.66 17.31 67.71
C GLY A 626 -82.28 16.96 66.35
N GLN A 627 -83.57 16.64 66.34
CA GLN A 627 -84.42 16.41 65.16
C GLN A 627 -84.86 17.78 64.56
N SER A 628 -85.55 17.92 63.43
CA SER A 628 -86.48 17.01 62.73
C SER A 628 -86.64 17.35 61.23
N ALA A 629 -87.55 16.65 60.54
CA ALA A 629 -87.79 16.73 59.09
C ALA A 629 -89.02 17.57 58.68
N ALA A 630 -89.07 17.97 57.40
CA ALA A 630 -90.29 18.33 56.65
C ALA A 630 -90.08 18.10 55.14
N SER A 631 -91.16 17.78 54.40
CA SER A 631 -91.10 17.13 53.08
C SER A 631 -91.64 17.99 51.92
N THR A 632 -91.23 17.66 50.68
CA THR A 632 -92.03 17.70 49.40
C THR A 632 -92.62 19.04 48.87
N SER A 633 -92.83 19.30 47.57
CA SER A 633 -92.34 18.64 46.32
C SER A 633 -92.70 19.44 45.04
N SER A 634 -91.80 19.42 44.04
CA SER A 634 -92.01 19.42 42.57
C SER A 634 -92.90 20.45 41.83
N LEU A 635 -92.27 21.22 40.95
CA LEU A 635 -92.65 21.70 39.59
C LEU A 635 -91.30 22.16 38.93
N HIS A 636 -91.06 22.33 37.63
CA HIS A 636 -91.57 21.86 36.33
C HIS A 636 -90.76 22.65 35.25
N THR A 637 -90.07 21.94 34.33
CA THR A 637 -89.70 22.33 32.95
C THR A 637 -89.00 23.69 32.62
N GLN A 638 -87.70 23.60 32.24
CA GLN A 638 -86.94 24.31 31.18
C GLN A 638 -86.92 25.86 31.01
N GLN A 639 -85.71 26.43 31.17
CA GLN A 639 -84.99 27.36 30.22
C GLN A 639 -85.58 28.78 29.86
N PRO A 640 -84.83 29.69 29.17
CA PRO A 640 -83.41 30.08 29.34
C PRO A 640 -83.10 31.61 29.21
N GLY A 641 -81.92 32.05 29.71
CA GLY A 641 -81.04 33.00 28.98
C GLY A 641 -80.98 34.50 29.36
N TYR A 642 -79.75 35.07 29.27
CA TYR A 642 -79.37 36.51 29.14
C TYR A 642 -79.63 37.45 30.35
N ALA A 643 -78.87 38.54 30.63
CA ALA A 643 -77.50 38.97 30.28
C ALA A 643 -77.05 40.18 31.16
N ALA A 644 -75.76 40.58 31.10
CA ALA A 644 -75.11 41.82 31.65
C ALA A 644 -75.03 41.97 33.19
N TYR A 645 -73.84 42.03 33.83
CA TYR A 645 -72.83 43.12 33.95
C TYR A 645 -73.18 44.23 34.97
N PRO A 646 -72.23 44.77 35.78
CA PRO A 646 -70.82 45.04 35.44
C PRO A 646 -69.73 44.40 36.34
N SER A 647 -68.46 44.68 35.98
CA SER A 647 -67.16 44.19 36.48
C SER A 647 -66.93 44.30 38.02
N ILE A 648 -65.89 43.71 38.65
CA ILE A 648 -64.51 43.34 38.25
C ILE A 648 -64.08 42.00 38.93
N THR A 649 -62.86 41.42 38.92
CA THR A 649 -61.46 41.94 38.82
C THR A 649 -60.46 40.86 38.27
N SER A 650 -59.15 41.12 38.39
CA SER A 650 -57.93 40.33 38.10
C SER A 650 -57.65 39.14 39.06
N PRO A 651 -56.56 38.32 38.92
CA PRO A 651 -55.46 38.30 37.92
C PRO A 651 -55.16 36.89 37.29
N THR A 652 -54.11 36.60 36.49
CA THR A 652 -53.44 37.29 35.34
C THR A 652 -52.31 36.36 34.77
N SER A 653 -52.36 36.01 33.47
CA SER A 653 -51.20 35.61 32.60
C SER A 653 -50.39 34.31 32.89
N PRO A 654 -49.50 33.85 31.96
CA PRO A 654 -49.55 33.85 30.49
C PRO A 654 -49.09 32.52 29.83
N SER A 655 -49.03 32.50 28.50
CA SER A 655 -48.43 31.48 27.62
C SER A 655 -46.91 31.64 27.40
N SER A 656 -46.31 30.69 26.67
CA SER A 656 -45.02 30.78 25.93
C SER A 656 -45.01 31.94 24.89
N PRO A 657 -43.89 32.25 24.16
CA PRO A 657 -42.54 31.65 24.17
C PRO A 657 -41.34 32.65 24.08
N SER A 658 -40.12 32.11 23.90
CA SER A 658 -38.99 32.62 23.07
C SER A 658 -38.28 33.99 23.31
N SER A 659 -36.94 33.87 23.43
CA SER A 659 -35.87 34.60 22.69
C SER A 659 -35.13 35.82 23.26
N SER A 660 -33.81 35.82 22.97
CA SER A 660 -32.86 36.93 22.77
C SER A 660 -32.21 37.69 23.94
N ASP A 661 -30.87 37.68 23.92
CA ASP A 661 -29.92 38.77 24.25
C ASP A 661 -29.78 39.31 25.70
N SER A 662 -28.57 39.63 26.22
CA SER A 662 -27.21 39.58 25.64
C SER A 662 -26.07 39.58 26.70
N ASN A 663 -24.83 39.37 26.23
CA ASN A 663 -23.52 39.85 26.77
C ASN A 663 -22.73 39.08 27.87
N SER A 664 -21.45 38.80 27.53
CA SER A 664 -20.24 38.81 28.41
C SER A 664 -20.02 37.65 29.41
N CYS A 665 -18.82 37.06 29.61
CA CYS A 665 -17.52 37.17 28.93
C CYS A 665 -16.54 36.04 29.32
N LYS A 666 -15.75 35.48 28.36
CA LYS A 666 -14.42 34.80 28.56
C LYS A 666 -14.46 33.50 29.44
N LYS A 667 -13.48 32.60 29.56
CA LYS A 667 -12.13 32.25 29.00
C LYS A 667 -11.88 30.76 29.40
N THR A 668 -11.02 29.87 28.86
CA THR A 668 -10.09 29.74 27.70
C THR A 668 -9.90 28.21 27.50
N LYS A 669 -10.09 27.61 26.30
CA LYS A 669 -9.09 27.35 25.24
C LYS A 669 -8.14 26.13 25.47
N LYS A 670 -8.13 25.22 24.48
CA LYS A 670 -7.12 24.15 24.20
C LYS A 670 -5.72 24.73 23.87
N PRO A 671 -4.62 23.95 23.84
CA PRO A 671 -4.42 22.78 22.94
C PRO A 671 -5.01 21.44 23.41
#